data_AF-A0A5C3PWR4-F1
#
_entry.id   AF-A0A5C3PWR4-F1
#
_cell.length_a   1.000
_cell.length_b   1.000
_cell.length_c   1.000
_cell.angle_alpha   90.00
_cell.angle_beta   90.00
_cell.angle_gamma   90.00
#
_symmetry.space_group_name_H-M   'P 1'
#
loop_
_entity.id
_entity.type
_entity.pdbx_description
1 polymer ?
#
loop_
_entity_poly.entity_id
_entity_poly.type
_entity_poly.pdbx_seq_one_letter_code
_entity_poly.pdbx_strand_id
1 'polypeptide(L)'
;MPTCRRKRVLLTEPSPALLDALKHDPNREVFYLEETGEIFENYDAYTARMSFYRMKHFQCEVTGKSGLDYFQALESERHEARTMHSRFPDQLKAAVLKAVQWQVMGRLDHLVEAVYDRFKDRYYPNEKVYVDIQGEKYLASVVLVRPPAPAQSPAPVASSSTSSSPLSDVPTAIHRVAEDLKISVKDSIVMDDPAKYVYQVQVLEEEKQPGYAKNHEKNKGKETSRGQWSGSLIDVQSPLMSRDRLAFSKSILRRFIRDCVDRDAAVASPWTVKPAIAARYGVSNVMPEEIRIGVETLKKGEIDKRKKVWEDKEGPAAKKRRQMMEEKGALVLNTSVNRNKEKAVAIAVAEQRQREERERVEHQLKLKDENDIAAEKKKKKPVRYPTEDLDVVLNDKDKRAGMKLKRPVPSKAAMPFGEDQETNAAFLMTWNFLVVYGQPLHMSPFTMDDFEGALRHSVIEPQCQLLAEIHATLIYNLRTVPFNRHSAIMSLVQYKEERGDEEELGVTIDQLTGAMADVGNNWERAPLRHAEGREGWEESMVGCLKDHANLENFPRLREILTRLLFAPDSPEEPTGSTAPTPHTSPSPLRLTTPTAPGQLYHKLPPKDRVAIISFMVSLAVSSKAIHQHMEWCEEQLTALRKEKIEVNRTRKQYLEEMAAIQGEAKDEPKANGNVDEDVTMHESSDLSDIPVSDGESAPRTSTRRSAAKERKAARAKASSIKQAQAEHRRLDEEVNKLDRRLEGIEREFRKLLGCIRVKPLGRDRFYNRVWWFDGMGAASLIGSGGTVQYGTGRIFIQGASEFDAEILHRREENIEERRRIEEGPEGMLGANEWAVYNDLEEVQEFVAWLNPKGVRELALKNAFTKWWNHIGPGIRRRAADLNAHARIPEARRSSRKSAAAELLREPYMQWVNRKAVNGS
;
A
#
# COMPACT_ATOMS: atom_id res chain seq x y z
N MET A 1 -13.93 -8.15 -19.28
CA MET A 1 -13.69 -9.52 -18.79
C MET A 1 -12.59 -9.39 -17.76
N PRO A 2 -12.76 -9.94 -16.55
CA PRO A 2 -11.79 -9.78 -15.48
C PRO A 2 -10.37 -10.14 -15.92
N THR A 3 -9.40 -9.36 -15.45
CA THR A 3 -8.00 -9.58 -15.79
C THR A 3 -7.29 -10.28 -14.64
N CYS A 4 -6.47 -11.27 -14.95
CA CYS A 4 -5.55 -11.89 -14.01
C CYS A 4 -4.13 -11.46 -14.39
N ARG A 5 -3.40 -10.81 -13.47
CA ARG A 5 -2.04 -10.27 -13.72
C ARG A 5 -1.95 -9.42 -15.00
N ARG A 6 -2.95 -8.56 -15.24
CA ARG A 6 -3.06 -7.68 -16.43
C ARG A 6 -3.21 -8.42 -17.77
N LYS A 7 -3.56 -9.71 -17.76
CA LYS A 7 -3.95 -10.48 -18.95
C LYS A 7 -5.43 -10.83 -18.86
N ARG A 8 -6.14 -10.79 -19.99
CA ARG A 8 -7.52 -11.29 -20.07
C ARG A 8 -7.51 -12.78 -19.77
N VAL A 9 -8.46 -13.23 -18.95
CA VAL A 9 -8.64 -14.64 -18.65
C VAL A 9 -9.20 -15.32 -19.89
N LEU A 10 -8.48 -16.29 -20.45
CA LEU A 10 -8.94 -17.08 -21.58
C LEU A 10 -9.88 -18.15 -21.06
N LEU A 11 -11.09 -18.21 -21.64
CA LEU A 11 -12.03 -19.30 -21.39
C LEU A 11 -11.49 -20.58 -22.03
N THR A 12 -11.75 -21.69 -21.37
CA THR A 12 -11.37 -23.03 -21.81
C THR A 12 -12.33 -23.41 -22.93
N GLU A 13 -11.79 -23.66 -24.12
CA GLU A 13 -12.57 -24.18 -25.23
C GLU A 13 -12.92 -25.65 -24.97
N PRO A 14 -14.11 -26.11 -25.39
CA PRO A 14 -14.48 -27.52 -25.28
C PRO A 14 -13.46 -28.40 -26.02
N SER A 15 -13.16 -29.56 -25.44
CA SER A 15 -12.16 -30.48 -26.01
C SER A 15 -12.59 -30.91 -27.43
N PRO A 16 -11.66 -31.17 -28.36
CA PRO A 16 -12.00 -31.71 -29.67
C PRO A 16 -12.77 -33.04 -29.58
N ALA A 17 -12.54 -33.83 -28.53
CA ALA A 17 -13.27 -35.07 -28.26
C ALA A 17 -14.73 -34.81 -27.83
N LEU A 18 -14.98 -33.75 -27.05
CA LEU A 18 -16.34 -33.34 -26.68
C LEU A 18 -17.13 -32.81 -27.87
N LEU A 19 -16.47 -32.03 -28.74
CA LEU A 19 -17.07 -31.50 -29.97
C LEU A 19 -17.42 -32.61 -30.97
N ASP A 20 -16.64 -33.70 -31.01
CA ASP A 20 -16.92 -34.86 -31.85
C ASP A 20 -17.98 -35.78 -31.22
N ALA A 21 -17.96 -35.92 -29.89
CA ALA A 21 -18.99 -36.64 -29.14
C ALA A 21 -20.37 -35.98 -29.30
N LEU A 22 -20.46 -34.65 -29.33
CA LEU A 22 -21.73 -33.92 -29.56
C LEU A 22 -22.42 -34.31 -30.88
N LYS A 23 -21.66 -34.72 -31.91
CA LYS A 23 -22.22 -35.14 -33.20
C LYS A 23 -22.82 -36.55 -33.16
N HIS A 24 -22.35 -37.40 -32.25
CA HIS A 24 -22.69 -38.83 -32.19
C HIS A 24 -23.57 -39.18 -30.98
N ASP A 25 -23.49 -38.40 -29.90
CA ASP A 25 -24.25 -38.56 -28.67
C ASP A 25 -24.61 -37.19 -28.06
N PRO A 26 -25.77 -36.62 -28.47
CA PRO A 26 -26.21 -35.31 -28.01
C PRO A 26 -26.73 -35.28 -26.56
N ASN A 27 -26.92 -36.44 -25.91
CA ASN A 27 -27.43 -36.54 -24.53
C ASN A 27 -26.32 -36.79 -23.49
N ARG A 28 -25.04 -36.72 -23.88
CA ARG A 28 -23.92 -36.97 -22.99
C ARG A 28 -23.87 -35.95 -21.84
N GLU A 29 -23.84 -36.44 -20.61
CA GLU A 29 -23.75 -35.61 -19.41
C GLU A 29 -22.38 -34.92 -19.33
N VAL A 30 -22.41 -33.62 -18.98
CA VAL A 30 -21.23 -32.75 -18.87
C VAL A 30 -21.35 -31.83 -17.67
N PHE A 31 -20.22 -31.39 -17.13
CA PHE A 31 -20.20 -30.39 -16.07
C PHE A 31 -20.15 -28.99 -16.69
N TYR A 32 -21.22 -28.23 -16.51
CA TYR A 32 -21.37 -26.89 -17.06
C TYR A 32 -21.13 -25.81 -16.00
N LEU A 33 -20.32 -24.81 -16.33
CA LEU A 33 -20.13 -23.63 -15.50
C LEU A 33 -20.97 -22.48 -16.05
N GLU A 34 -22.11 -22.21 -15.40
CA GLU A 34 -23.16 -21.30 -15.88
C GLU A 34 -22.66 -19.86 -16.11
N GLU A 35 -21.77 -19.37 -15.24
CA GLU A 35 -21.33 -17.98 -15.26
C GLU A 35 -20.30 -17.67 -16.36
N THR A 36 -19.51 -18.67 -16.78
CA THR A 36 -18.48 -18.51 -17.83
C THR A 36 -18.84 -19.20 -19.14
N GLY A 37 -19.81 -20.11 -19.12
CA GLY A 37 -20.19 -20.90 -20.28
C GLY A 37 -19.21 -22.02 -20.62
N GLU A 38 -18.25 -22.32 -19.75
CA GLU A 38 -17.28 -23.39 -19.97
C GLU A 38 -17.90 -24.77 -19.69
N ILE A 39 -17.52 -25.77 -20.49
CA ILE A 39 -18.02 -27.14 -20.40
C ILE A 39 -16.84 -28.07 -20.10
N PHE A 40 -17.00 -28.94 -19.10
CA PHE A 40 -15.97 -29.88 -18.66
C PHE A 40 -16.49 -31.31 -18.72
N GLU A 41 -15.65 -32.23 -19.19
CA GLU A 41 -15.96 -33.67 -19.20
C GLU A 41 -15.75 -34.32 -17.82
N ASN A 42 -14.82 -33.78 -17.02
CA ASN A 42 -14.39 -34.36 -15.74
C ASN A 42 -14.69 -33.40 -14.58
N TYR A 43 -15.17 -33.95 -13.46
CA TYR A 43 -15.44 -33.18 -12.24
C TYR A 43 -14.19 -32.49 -11.67
N ASP A 44 -13.03 -33.14 -11.75
CA ASP A 44 -11.76 -32.58 -11.26
C ASP A 44 -11.33 -31.34 -12.06
N ALA A 45 -11.59 -31.33 -13.38
CA ALA A 45 -11.31 -30.17 -14.22
C ALA A 45 -12.27 -29.01 -13.91
N TYR A 46 -13.55 -29.32 -13.69
CA TYR A 46 -14.57 -28.35 -13.27
C TYR A 46 -14.23 -27.73 -11.91
N THR A 47 -13.89 -28.53 -10.91
CA THR A 47 -13.59 -28.06 -9.55
C THR A 47 -12.27 -27.27 -9.49
N ALA A 48 -11.24 -27.69 -10.22
CA ALA A 48 -9.99 -26.94 -10.36
C ALA A 48 -10.24 -25.56 -11.02
N ARG A 49 -11.10 -25.51 -12.03
CA ARG A 49 -11.47 -24.26 -12.70
C ARG A 49 -12.33 -23.35 -11.82
N MET A 50 -13.30 -23.90 -11.10
CA MET A 50 -14.10 -23.18 -10.11
C MET A 50 -13.21 -22.59 -9.00
N SER A 51 -12.23 -23.36 -8.53
CA SER A 51 -11.26 -22.91 -7.52
C SER A 51 -10.37 -21.80 -8.08
N PHE A 52 -9.99 -21.88 -9.36
CA PHE A 52 -9.29 -20.79 -10.05
C PHE A 52 -10.08 -19.49 -10.03
N TYR A 53 -11.39 -19.54 -10.33
CA TYR A 53 -12.25 -18.36 -10.32
C TYR A 53 -12.54 -17.80 -8.92
N ARG A 54 -12.54 -18.63 -7.88
CA ARG A 54 -12.73 -18.19 -6.48
C ARG A 54 -11.47 -17.57 -5.86
N MET A 55 -10.30 -17.68 -6.51
CA MET A 55 -9.10 -17.02 -6.03
C MET A 55 -9.19 -15.49 -6.17
N LYS A 56 -8.83 -14.76 -5.12
CA LYS A 56 -8.86 -13.28 -5.07
C LYS A 56 -7.68 -12.61 -5.80
N HIS A 57 -7.37 -13.05 -7.01
CA HIS A 57 -6.27 -12.50 -7.81
C HIS A 57 -6.75 -11.76 -9.07
N PHE A 58 -8.06 -11.62 -9.25
CA PHE A 58 -8.63 -10.93 -10.40
C PHE A 58 -8.71 -9.43 -10.12
N GLN A 59 -8.59 -8.69 -11.22
CA GLN A 59 -8.68 -7.25 -11.26
C GLN A 59 -9.80 -6.88 -12.23
N CYS A 60 -10.72 -6.06 -11.75
CA CYS A 60 -11.75 -5.43 -12.56
C CYS A 60 -11.08 -4.53 -13.61
N GLU A 61 -11.31 -4.79 -14.89
CA GLU A 61 -10.75 -4.03 -16.02
C GLU A 61 -11.27 -2.57 -16.04
N VAL A 62 -12.49 -2.36 -15.54
CA VAL A 62 -13.20 -1.07 -15.56
C VAL A 62 -12.77 -0.17 -14.39
N THR A 63 -12.79 -0.69 -13.16
CA THR A 63 -12.46 0.08 -11.94
C THR A 63 -10.98 0.03 -11.57
N GLY A 64 -10.25 -0.97 -12.05
CA GLY A 64 -8.88 -1.24 -11.64
C GLY A 64 -8.77 -1.81 -10.22
N LYS A 65 -9.89 -2.06 -9.51
CA LYS A 65 -9.88 -2.72 -8.19
C LYS A 65 -9.35 -4.14 -8.35
N SER A 66 -8.34 -4.47 -7.55
CA SER A 66 -7.67 -5.77 -7.51
C SER A 66 -7.94 -6.46 -6.17
N GLY A 67 -7.72 -7.78 -6.11
CA GLY A 67 -8.01 -8.56 -4.90
C GLY A 67 -9.46 -9.07 -4.85
N LEU A 68 -10.13 -9.14 -5.99
CA LEU A 68 -11.48 -9.69 -6.14
C LEU A 68 -11.37 -11.12 -6.69
N ASP A 69 -12.34 -11.96 -6.36
CA ASP A 69 -12.55 -13.20 -7.13
C ASP A 69 -13.11 -12.87 -8.53
N TYR A 70 -13.14 -13.86 -9.42
CA TYR A 70 -13.55 -13.64 -10.81
C TYR A 70 -15.00 -13.18 -10.91
N PHE A 71 -15.90 -13.71 -10.08
CA PHE A 71 -17.32 -13.41 -10.11
C PHE A 71 -17.62 -12.01 -9.56
N GLN A 72 -16.97 -11.63 -8.45
CA GLN A 72 -16.99 -10.29 -7.89
C GLN A 72 -16.38 -9.26 -8.84
N ALA A 73 -15.29 -9.61 -9.51
CA ALA A 73 -14.69 -8.76 -10.54
C ALA A 73 -15.64 -8.58 -11.73
N LEU A 74 -16.29 -9.66 -12.18
CA LEU A 74 -17.25 -9.64 -13.29
C LEU A 74 -18.52 -8.85 -12.94
N GLU A 75 -19.04 -9.00 -11.72
CA GLU A 75 -20.18 -8.25 -11.22
C GLU A 75 -19.84 -6.77 -11.07
N SER A 76 -18.65 -6.45 -10.54
CA SER A 76 -18.15 -5.07 -10.50
C SER A 76 -17.97 -4.47 -11.89
N GLU A 77 -17.49 -5.23 -12.88
CA GLU A 77 -17.43 -4.79 -14.28
C GLU A 77 -18.82 -4.51 -14.85
N ARG A 78 -19.78 -5.43 -14.64
CA ARG A 78 -21.17 -5.30 -15.13
C ARG A 78 -21.88 -4.11 -14.50
N HIS A 79 -21.75 -3.92 -13.19
CA HIS A 79 -22.39 -2.82 -12.47
C HIS A 79 -21.84 -1.45 -12.91
N GLU A 80 -20.52 -1.36 -13.09
CA GLU A 80 -19.87 -0.12 -13.52
C GLU A 80 -20.11 0.17 -15.00
N ALA A 81 -20.15 -0.87 -15.85
CA ALA A 81 -20.57 -0.72 -17.24
C ALA A 81 -22.01 -0.23 -17.34
N ARG A 82 -22.95 -0.80 -16.58
CA ARG A 82 -24.35 -0.33 -16.52
C ARG A 82 -24.44 1.11 -16.05
N THR A 83 -23.74 1.46 -14.97
CA THR A 83 -23.71 2.82 -14.43
C THR A 83 -23.09 3.81 -15.42
N MET A 84 -22.02 3.43 -16.11
CA MET A 84 -21.36 4.25 -17.14
C MET A 84 -22.27 4.44 -18.36
N HIS A 85 -22.88 3.36 -18.89
CA HIS A 85 -23.82 3.44 -20.00
C HIS A 85 -25.10 4.20 -19.63
N SER A 86 -25.54 4.18 -18.37
CA SER A 86 -26.68 4.98 -17.91
C SER A 86 -26.35 6.47 -17.78
N ARG A 87 -25.09 6.83 -17.53
CA ARG A 87 -24.65 8.23 -17.37
C ARG A 87 -24.18 8.87 -18.67
N PHE A 88 -23.61 8.08 -19.59
CA PHE A 88 -23.10 8.58 -20.86
C PHE A 88 -24.27 8.85 -21.83
N PRO A 89 -24.38 10.06 -22.44
CA PRO A 89 -25.52 10.42 -23.29
C PRO A 89 -25.74 9.43 -24.44
N ASP A 90 -26.96 8.92 -24.58
CA ASP A 90 -27.32 7.94 -25.62
C ASP A 90 -27.12 8.49 -27.03
N GLN A 91 -27.37 9.78 -27.22
CA GLN A 91 -27.22 10.49 -28.49
C GLN A 91 -25.77 10.48 -29.00
N LEU A 92 -24.80 10.49 -28.09
CA LEU A 92 -23.38 10.51 -28.44
C LEU A 92 -22.80 9.12 -28.71
N LYS A 93 -23.44 8.05 -28.21
CA LYS A 93 -22.91 6.68 -28.33
C LYS A 93 -22.70 6.29 -29.79
N ALA A 94 -23.73 6.45 -30.63
CA ALA A 94 -23.64 6.08 -32.04
C ALA A 94 -22.60 6.92 -32.80
N ALA A 95 -22.61 8.26 -32.61
CA ALA A 95 -21.71 9.16 -33.31
C ALA A 95 -20.23 8.95 -32.93
N VAL A 96 -19.95 8.73 -31.64
CA VAL A 96 -18.59 8.42 -31.15
C VAL A 96 -18.10 7.07 -31.68
N LEU A 97 -18.96 6.05 -31.69
CA LEU A 97 -18.58 4.71 -32.17
C LEU A 97 -18.29 4.70 -33.66
N LYS A 98 -19.07 5.42 -34.47
CA LYS A 98 -18.79 5.61 -35.90
C LYS A 98 -17.46 6.32 -36.14
N ALA A 99 -17.16 7.36 -35.37
CA ALA A 99 -15.92 8.11 -35.52
C ALA A 99 -14.69 7.25 -35.20
N VAL A 100 -14.76 6.46 -34.13
CA VAL A 100 -13.66 5.59 -33.68
C VAL A 100 -13.42 4.39 -34.60
N GLN A 101 -14.46 3.93 -35.30
CA GLN A 101 -14.39 2.78 -36.20
C GLN A 101 -13.29 2.97 -37.27
N TRP A 102 -12.41 1.99 -37.38
CA TRP A 102 -11.29 1.91 -38.31
C TRP A 102 -10.16 2.95 -38.13
N GLN A 103 -10.10 3.63 -36.99
CA GLN A 103 -9.00 4.56 -36.71
C GLN A 103 -7.70 3.81 -36.40
N VAL A 104 -6.59 4.21 -37.04
CA VAL A 104 -5.26 3.62 -36.83
C VAL A 104 -4.46 4.49 -35.86
N MET A 105 -4.80 4.42 -34.57
CA MET A 105 -4.11 5.18 -33.51
C MET A 105 -3.44 4.25 -32.49
N GLY A 106 -2.14 4.47 -32.22
CA GLY A 106 -1.33 3.58 -31.40
C GLY A 106 -1.64 3.60 -29.89
N ARG A 107 -2.09 4.72 -29.31
CA ARG A 107 -2.46 4.82 -27.88
C ARG A 107 -3.92 5.24 -27.73
N LEU A 108 -4.66 4.56 -26.85
CA LEU A 108 -6.06 4.88 -26.54
C LEU A 108 -6.23 6.34 -26.08
N ASP A 109 -5.26 6.88 -25.34
CA ASP A 109 -5.33 8.28 -24.87
C ASP A 109 -5.36 9.30 -26.00
N HIS A 110 -4.67 9.05 -27.12
CA HIS A 110 -4.70 9.97 -28.26
C HIS A 110 -6.05 9.92 -29.00
N LEU A 111 -6.65 8.73 -29.09
CA LEU A 111 -7.97 8.54 -29.66
C LEU A 111 -9.03 9.25 -28.81
N VAL A 112 -8.95 9.11 -27.48
CA VAL A 112 -9.85 9.79 -26.54
C VAL A 112 -9.72 11.32 -26.66
N GLU A 113 -8.50 11.84 -26.79
CA GLU A 113 -8.26 13.28 -26.96
C GLU A 113 -8.89 13.80 -28.26
N ALA A 114 -8.67 13.11 -29.37
CA ALA A 114 -9.22 13.48 -30.68
C ALA A 114 -10.76 13.46 -30.70
N VAL A 115 -11.37 12.44 -30.09
CA VAL A 115 -12.84 12.36 -29.95
C VAL A 115 -13.35 13.45 -29.00
N TYR A 116 -12.67 13.70 -27.88
CA TYR A 116 -13.10 14.74 -26.93
C TYR A 116 -13.10 16.12 -27.57
N ASP A 117 -12.02 16.49 -28.27
CA ASP A 117 -11.93 17.79 -28.96
C ASP A 117 -12.92 17.94 -30.11
N ARG A 118 -13.30 16.83 -30.76
CA ARG A 118 -14.28 16.81 -31.85
C ARG A 118 -15.71 17.04 -31.34
N PHE A 119 -16.07 16.43 -30.22
CA PHE A 119 -17.45 16.40 -29.73
C PHE A 119 -17.75 17.43 -28.64
N LYS A 120 -16.77 17.99 -27.93
CA LYS A 120 -16.99 18.89 -26.77
C LYS A 120 -17.94 20.06 -27.02
N ASP A 121 -17.91 20.64 -28.22
CA ASP A 121 -18.66 21.85 -28.61
C ASP A 121 -19.83 21.53 -29.57
N ARG A 122 -20.13 20.25 -29.81
CA ARG A 122 -21.19 19.80 -30.74
C ARG A 122 -22.28 19.06 -29.99
N TYR A 123 -23.46 19.65 -29.88
CA TYR A 123 -24.59 19.09 -29.13
C TYR A 123 -25.64 18.45 -30.04
N TYR A 124 -26.39 17.47 -29.52
CA TYR A 124 -27.40 16.71 -30.26
C TYR A 124 -28.82 16.94 -29.68
N PRO A 125 -29.89 16.77 -30.47
CA PRO A 125 -31.25 16.83 -29.97
C PRO A 125 -31.50 15.79 -28.86
N ASN A 126 -32.30 16.17 -27.85
CA ASN A 126 -32.63 15.41 -26.64
C ASN A 126 -31.45 15.16 -25.67
N GLU A 127 -30.35 15.91 -25.81
CA GLU A 127 -29.22 15.85 -24.89
C GLU A 127 -29.40 16.78 -23.68
N LYS A 128 -29.06 16.31 -22.46
CA LYS A 128 -29.06 17.12 -21.23
C LYS A 128 -27.75 17.90 -21.07
N VAL A 129 -27.85 19.21 -20.90
CA VAL A 129 -26.72 20.16 -20.89
C VAL A 129 -26.93 21.24 -19.83
N TYR A 130 -25.85 21.87 -19.38
CA TYR A 130 -25.90 23.08 -18.57
C TYR A 130 -25.81 24.31 -19.44
N VAL A 131 -26.71 25.26 -19.24
CA VAL A 131 -26.78 26.53 -19.95
C VAL A 131 -26.46 27.65 -18.98
N ASP A 132 -25.56 28.54 -19.35
CA ASP A 132 -25.24 29.75 -18.59
C ASP A 132 -26.21 30.87 -18.97
N ILE A 133 -27.07 31.26 -18.03
CA ILE A 133 -28.02 32.37 -18.16
C ILE A 133 -27.62 33.40 -17.10
N GLN A 134 -27.16 34.58 -17.53
CA GLN A 134 -26.77 35.69 -16.65
C GLN A 134 -25.70 35.32 -15.59
N GLY A 135 -24.80 34.37 -15.90
CA GLY A 135 -23.75 33.93 -14.98
C GLY A 135 -24.16 32.80 -14.03
N GLU A 136 -25.38 32.27 -14.16
CA GLU A 136 -25.87 31.11 -13.42
C GLU A 136 -26.14 29.93 -14.34
N LYS A 137 -25.75 28.73 -13.91
CA LYS A 137 -25.89 27.49 -14.71
C LYS A 137 -27.21 26.79 -14.41
N TYR A 138 -28.00 26.58 -15.44
CA TYR A 138 -29.27 25.86 -15.40
C TYR A 138 -29.18 24.54 -16.16
N LEU A 139 -29.80 23.48 -15.66
CA LEU A 139 -29.92 22.22 -16.38
C LEU A 139 -30.99 22.36 -17.46
N ALA A 140 -30.68 22.02 -18.70
CA ALA A 140 -31.59 22.13 -19.84
C ALA A 140 -31.49 20.90 -20.76
N SER A 141 -32.53 20.64 -21.53
CA SER A 141 -32.54 19.64 -22.60
C SER A 141 -32.51 20.33 -23.96
N VAL A 142 -31.63 19.90 -24.87
CA VAL A 142 -31.62 20.41 -26.26
C VAL A 142 -32.84 19.87 -26.98
N VAL A 143 -33.69 20.75 -27.52
CA VAL A 143 -34.91 20.37 -28.25
C VAL A 143 -34.64 20.35 -29.75
N LEU A 144 -34.02 21.41 -30.28
CA LEU A 144 -33.79 21.56 -31.71
C LEU A 144 -32.38 22.10 -31.97
N VAL A 145 -31.70 21.53 -32.96
CA VAL A 145 -30.40 22.02 -33.44
C VAL A 145 -30.58 22.58 -34.84
N ARG A 146 -30.38 23.89 -35.00
CA ARG A 146 -30.45 24.58 -36.29
C ARG A 146 -29.05 24.76 -36.87
N PRO A 147 -28.73 24.14 -38.02
CA PRO A 147 -27.46 24.37 -38.71
C PRO A 147 -27.44 25.77 -39.35
N PRO A 148 -26.25 26.35 -39.56
CA PRO A 148 -26.13 27.61 -40.29
C PRO A 148 -26.57 27.45 -41.75
N ALA A 149 -27.41 28.36 -42.23
CA ALA A 149 -27.93 28.32 -43.61
C ALA A 149 -26.76 28.39 -44.63
N PRO A 150 -26.74 27.55 -45.68
CA PRO A 150 -25.74 27.66 -46.73
C PRO A 150 -25.91 28.98 -47.48
N ALA A 151 -24.81 29.72 -47.66
CA ALA A 151 -24.82 31.00 -48.34
C ALA A 151 -25.15 30.85 -49.84
N GLN A 152 -26.30 31.36 -50.27
CA GLN A 152 -26.54 31.76 -51.66
C GLN A 152 -27.37 33.06 -51.71
N SER A 153 -26.73 34.11 -52.27
CA SER A 153 -27.14 35.16 -53.23
C SER A 153 -28.58 35.77 -53.22
N PRO A 154 -28.76 37.02 -53.68
CA PRO A 154 -29.86 37.91 -53.28
C PRO A 154 -31.21 37.68 -54.01
N ALA A 155 -32.27 38.19 -53.36
CA ALA A 155 -33.72 38.01 -53.57
C ALA A 155 -34.29 38.28 -54.99
N PRO A 156 -35.57 37.92 -55.24
CA PRO A 156 -36.59 38.98 -55.20
C PRO A 156 -38.00 38.61 -54.65
N VAL A 157 -38.62 39.65 -54.08
CA VAL A 157 -40.04 40.00 -53.80
C VAL A 157 -41.25 39.04 -53.97
N ALA A 158 -42.13 39.16 -52.97
CA ALA A 158 -43.61 39.30 -53.00
C ALA A 158 -44.56 38.10 -52.75
N SER A 159 -45.48 38.37 -51.81
CA SER A 159 -46.91 37.97 -51.66
C SER A 159 -47.31 36.54 -51.28
N SER A 160 -47.87 36.45 -50.07
CA SER A 160 -49.07 35.71 -49.64
C SER A 160 -49.57 34.54 -50.50
N SER A 161 -49.60 33.34 -49.92
CA SER A 161 -50.82 32.52 -49.83
C SER A 161 -50.60 31.25 -48.99
N THR A 162 -51.60 30.97 -48.19
CA THR A 162 -51.94 29.72 -47.51
C THR A 162 -51.81 28.49 -48.42
N SER A 163 -51.13 27.45 -47.95
CA SER A 163 -51.58 26.06 -48.12
C SER A 163 -50.76 25.10 -47.25
N SER A 164 -51.49 24.14 -46.69
CA SER A 164 -51.10 23.07 -45.79
C SER A 164 -50.49 21.86 -46.51
N SER A 165 -49.58 21.18 -45.80
CA SER A 165 -49.16 19.76 -45.90
C SER A 165 -47.97 19.43 -46.83
N PRO A 166 -47.26 18.30 -46.64
CA PRO A 166 -47.07 17.46 -45.45
C PRO A 166 -45.58 17.33 -45.04
N LEU A 167 -45.35 16.83 -43.81
CA LEU A 167 -44.06 16.48 -43.23
C LEU A 167 -43.24 15.57 -44.17
N SER A 168 -42.16 16.11 -44.73
CA SER A 168 -41.05 15.29 -45.22
C SER A 168 -40.13 14.98 -44.03
N ASP A 169 -40.36 13.82 -43.41
CA ASP A 169 -39.45 13.18 -42.43
C ASP A 169 -38.16 12.71 -43.15
N VAL A 170 -37.32 13.67 -43.53
CA VAL A 170 -35.92 13.40 -43.89
C VAL A 170 -35.09 13.98 -42.74
N PRO A 171 -34.42 13.16 -41.92
CA PRO A 171 -33.56 13.66 -40.85
C PRO A 171 -32.43 14.49 -41.47
N THR A 172 -32.49 15.81 -41.35
CA THR A 172 -31.40 16.69 -41.76
C THR A 172 -30.14 16.27 -41.01
N ALA A 173 -29.10 15.81 -41.71
CA ALA A 173 -27.85 15.37 -41.09
C ALA A 173 -27.15 16.56 -40.39
N ILE A 174 -27.24 16.60 -39.06
CA ILE A 174 -26.59 17.57 -38.18
C ILE A 174 -25.12 17.14 -37.99
N HIS A 175 -24.17 18.08 -37.97
CA HIS A 175 -22.73 17.82 -37.75
C HIS A 175 -22.08 16.86 -38.78
N ARG A 176 -22.24 17.13 -40.09
CA ARG A 176 -21.78 16.25 -41.19
C ARG A 176 -20.28 15.90 -41.16
N VAL A 177 -19.44 16.74 -40.54
CA VAL A 177 -17.98 16.56 -40.47
C VAL A 177 -17.54 15.96 -39.12
N ALA A 178 -18.48 15.70 -38.19
CA ALA A 178 -18.14 15.19 -36.86
C ALA A 178 -17.74 13.71 -36.84
N GLU A 179 -18.21 12.92 -37.82
CA GLU A 179 -17.97 11.48 -37.89
C GLU A 179 -16.58 11.12 -38.47
N ASP A 180 -15.87 12.04 -39.14
CA ASP A 180 -14.55 11.76 -39.73
C ASP A 180 -13.38 12.35 -38.91
N LEU A 181 -12.69 11.49 -38.17
CA LEU A 181 -11.51 11.83 -37.37
C LEU A 181 -10.21 11.96 -38.20
N LYS A 182 -10.23 11.68 -39.51
CA LYS A 182 -9.05 11.86 -40.39
C LYS A 182 -8.79 13.33 -40.73
N ILE A 183 -9.82 14.18 -40.66
CA ILE A 183 -9.73 15.61 -40.90
C ILE A 183 -9.18 16.30 -39.65
N SER A 184 -8.20 17.19 -39.83
CA SER A 184 -7.62 17.99 -38.74
C SER A 184 -8.70 18.78 -37.98
N VAL A 185 -8.49 19.01 -36.68
CA VAL A 185 -9.39 19.83 -35.86
C VAL A 185 -9.55 21.24 -36.45
N LYS A 186 -8.49 21.82 -37.01
CA LYS A 186 -8.54 23.15 -37.64
C LYS A 186 -9.43 23.15 -38.89
N ASP A 187 -9.27 22.18 -39.78
CA ASP A 187 -9.99 22.12 -41.05
C ASP A 187 -11.47 21.76 -40.84
N SER A 188 -11.77 20.92 -39.85
CA SER A 188 -13.16 20.60 -39.49
C SER A 188 -13.93 21.79 -38.89
N ILE A 189 -13.26 22.71 -38.20
CA ILE A 189 -13.88 23.93 -37.67
C ILE A 189 -14.13 24.92 -38.81
N VAL A 190 -13.22 24.96 -39.80
CA VAL A 190 -13.41 25.77 -41.02
C VAL A 190 -14.58 25.25 -41.86
N MET A 191 -14.73 23.93 -42.00
CA MET A 191 -15.81 23.32 -42.78
C MET A 191 -17.15 23.28 -42.04
N ASP A 192 -17.14 23.15 -40.71
CA ASP A 192 -18.34 22.97 -39.91
C ASP A 192 -18.15 23.54 -38.49
N ASP A 193 -18.33 24.85 -38.38
CA ASP A 193 -18.04 25.64 -37.16
C ASP A 193 -19.15 25.45 -36.09
N PRO A 194 -18.85 24.82 -34.94
CA PRO A 194 -19.83 24.59 -33.87
C PRO A 194 -20.38 25.88 -33.23
N ALA A 195 -19.68 27.01 -33.34
CA ALA A 195 -20.12 28.29 -32.78
C ALA A 195 -21.24 28.95 -33.61
N LYS A 196 -21.41 28.54 -34.87
CA LYS A 196 -22.45 29.07 -35.78
C LYS A 196 -23.78 28.31 -35.70
N TYR A 197 -23.84 27.25 -34.90
CA TYR A 197 -25.07 26.51 -34.63
C TYR A 197 -25.92 27.21 -33.56
N VAL A 198 -27.23 27.24 -33.77
CA VAL A 198 -28.20 27.71 -32.78
C VAL A 198 -28.91 26.50 -32.19
N TYR A 199 -28.82 26.36 -30.87
CA TYR A 199 -29.41 25.28 -30.10
C TYR A 199 -30.61 25.83 -29.32
N GLN A 200 -31.80 25.33 -29.62
CA GLN A 200 -32.98 25.62 -28.82
C GLN A 200 -33.01 24.65 -27.64
N VAL A 201 -32.97 25.17 -26.41
CA VAL A 201 -32.90 24.39 -25.17
C VAL A 201 -34.08 24.70 -24.26
N GLN A 202 -34.60 23.68 -23.59
CA GLN A 202 -35.66 23.81 -22.59
C GLN A 202 -35.06 23.60 -21.20
N VAL A 203 -35.17 24.61 -20.33
CA VAL A 203 -34.67 24.54 -18.95
C VAL A 203 -35.54 23.57 -18.14
N LEU A 204 -34.90 22.60 -17.47
CA LEU A 204 -35.55 21.54 -16.70
C LEU A 204 -35.69 21.94 -15.23
N GLU A 205 -36.79 21.51 -14.60
CA GLU A 205 -37.03 21.67 -13.17
C GLU A 205 -36.17 20.68 -12.36
N GLU A 206 -35.65 21.11 -11.21
CA GLU A 206 -34.76 20.28 -10.38
C GLU A 206 -35.57 19.23 -9.61
N GLU A 207 -35.64 18.01 -10.16
CA GLU A 207 -36.31 16.86 -9.54
C GLU A 207 -35.55 16.42 -8.27
N LYS A 208 -36.14 16.62 -7.08
CA LYS A 208 -35.57 16.17 -5.79
C LYS A 208 -35.50 14.64 -5.76
N GLN A 209 -34.30 14.07 -5.89
CA GLN A 209 -34.06 12.65 -5.60
C GLN A 209 -34.23 12.37 -4.08
N PRO A 210 -35.01 11.35 -3.67
CA PRO A 210 -35.09 10.94 -2.28
C PRO A 210 -33.89 10.03 -1.96
N GLY A 211 -33.02 10.43 -1.02
CA GLY A 211 -32.11 9.48 -0.36
C GLY A 211 -30.64 9.86 -0.14
N TYR A 212 -30.17 11.06 -0.50
CA TYR A 212 -28.79 11.49 -0.21
C TYR A 212 -28.77 12.78 0.61
N ALA A 213 -28.95 12.67 1.93
CA ALA A 213 -28.76 13.78 2.86
C ALA A 213 -27.48 13.56 3.67
N LYS A 214 -26.42 14.33 3.33
CA LYS A 214 -25.38 14.88 4.24
C LYS A 214 -24.23 15.46 3.42
N ASN A 215 -24.37 16.75 3.10
CA ASN A 215 -23.31 17.77 3.08
C ASN A 215 -23.73 18.93 2.17
N HIS A 216 -24.48 19.90 2.71
CA HIS A 216 -24.47 21.28 2.19
C HIS A 216 -25.06 22.30 3.18
N GLU A 217 -24.65 22.27 4.45
CA GLU A 217 -24.80 23.46 5.31
C GLU A 217 -23.62 24.41 5.06
N LYS A 218 -23.75 25.22 3.98
CA LYS A 218 -23.00 26.46 3.72
C LYS A 218 -23.48 27.05 2.39
N ASN A 219 -24.70 27.59 2.37
CA ASN A 219 -25.17 28.66 1.47
C ASN A 219 -26.67 28.88 1.65
N LYS A 220 -27.05 29.48 2.79
CA LYS A 220 -28.42 29.94 3.04
C LYS A 220 -28.49 31.41 2.62
N GLY A 221 -28.86 31.66 1.37
CA GLY A 221 -28.96 33.04 0.84
C GLY A 221 -29.28 33.21 -0.63
N LYS A 222 -29.50 32.14 -1.42
CA LYS A 222 -29.68 32.23 -2.88
C LYS A 222 -30.79 31.32 -3.41
N GLU A 223 -31.91 31.22 -2.70
CA GLU A 223 -33.01 30.29 -3.01
C GLU A 223 -34.21 30.95 -3.73
N THR A 224 -34.21 32.28 -3.91
CA THR A 224 -35.38 33.00 -4.45
C THR A 224 -35.37 33.24 -5.97
N SER A 225 -34.27 33.01 -6.69
CA SER A 225 -34.17 33.28 -8.14
C SER A 225 -34.22 32.06 -9.07
N ARG A 226 -34.19 30.83 -8.53
CA ARG A 226 -34.06 29.59 -9.34
C ARG A 226 -35.33 29.14 -10.08
N GLY A 227 -36.51 29.60 -9.67
CA GLY A 227 -37.78 29.20 -10.29
C GLY A 227 -38.14 29.98 -11.56
N GLN A 228 -37.43 31.06 -11.89
CA GLN A 228 -37.85 32.00 -12.94
C GLN A 228 -37.73 31.44 -14.37
N TRP A 229 -36.79 30.53 -14.60
CA TRP A 229 -36.46 30.04 -15.95
C TRP A 229 -36.93 28.60 -16.20
N SER A 230 -37.52 27.94 -15.21
CA SER A 230 -38.02 26.57 -15.31
C SER A 230 -39.06 26.45 -16.45
N GLY A 231 -38.88 25.48 -17.35
CA GLY A 231 -39.76 25.25 -18.50
C GLY A 231 -39.60 26.21 -19.68
N SER A 232 -38.74 27.24 -19.58
CA SER A 232 -38.52 28.20 -20.67
C SER A 232 -37.71 27.59 -21.82
N LEU A 233 -38.13 27.90 -23.06
CA LEU A 233 -37.39 27.60 -24.29
C LEU A 233 -36.49 28.80 -24.63
N ILE A 234 -35.18 28.55 -24.76
CA ILE A 234 -34.16 29.56 -25.02
C ILE A 234 -33.31 29.14 -26.21
N ASP A 235 -32.99 30.08 -27.09
CA ASP A 235 -32.00 29.87 -28.16
C ASP A 235 -30.60 30.23 -27.65
N VAL A 236 -29.67 29.29 -27.72
CA VAL A 236 -28.33 29.41 -27.15
C VAL A 236 -27.28 28.92 -28.15
N GLN A 237 -26.07 29.48 -28.09
CA GLN A 237 -24.93 29.04 -28.87
C GLN A 237 -23.96 28.20 -28.02
N SER A 238 -23.12 27.40 -28.68
CA SER A 238 -22.17 26.49 -28.01
C SER A 238 -21.37 27.09 -26.84
N PRO A 239 -20.87 28.35 -26.87
CA PRO A 239 -20.05 28.90 -25.79
C PRO A 239 -20.78 29.07 -24.44
N LEU A 240 -22.10 29.22 -24.47
CA LEU A 240 -22.95 29.37 -23.28
C LEU A 240 -23.50 28.03 -22.79
N MET A 241 -23.08 26.92 -23.41
CA MET A 241 -23.51 25.57 -23.10
C MET A 241 -22.31 24.76 -22.62
N SER A 242 -22.54 23.86 -21.66
CA SER A 242 -21.53 22.93 -21.20
C SER A 242 -22.17 21.60 -20.78
N ARG A 243 -21.52 20.47 -21.07
CA ARG A 243 -21.99 19.16 -20.60
C ARG A 243 -21.69 18.97 -19.11
N ASP A 244 -22.48 18.11 -18.47
CA ASP A 244 -22.15 17.62 -17.14
C ASP A 244 -20.79 16.90 -17.18
N ARG A 245 -19.86 17.34 -16.31
CA ARG A 245 -18.53 16.75 -16.15
C ARG A 245 -18.61 15.29 -15.66
N LEU A 246 -19.70 14.91 -14.99
CA LEU A 246 -19.98 13.55 -14.53
C LEU A 246 -20.63 12.65 -15.60
N ALA A 247 -21.06 13.21 -16.73
CA ALA A 247 -21.62 12.47 -17.87
C ALA A 247 -20.65 12.43 -19.07
N PHE A 248 -19.93 13.53 -19.34
CA PHE A 248 -19.01 13.66 -20.47
C PHE A 248 -17.67 14.28 -20.06
N SER A 249 -16.67 13.43 -19.85
CA SER A 249 -15.29 13.82 -19.56
C SER A 249 -14.31 12.85 -20.21
N LYS A 250 -13.03 13.24 -20.35
CA LYS A 250 -11.98 12.39 -20.93
C LYS A 250 -11.85 11.04 -20.22
N SER A 251 -12.08 11.00 -18.90
CA SER A 251 -12.02 9.76 -18.12
C SER A 251 -13.21 8.83 -18.41
N ILE A 252 -14.42 9.38 -18.51
CA ILE A 252 -15.64 8.62 -18.86
C ILE A 252 -15.56 8.15 -20.32
N LEU A 253 -15.14 9.01 -21.23
CA LEU A 253 -14.96 8.69 -22.65
C LEU A 253 -13.93 7.58 -22.85
N ARG A 254 -12.81 7.61 -22.11
CA ARG A 254 -11.82 6.53 -22.09
C ARG A 254 -12.43 5.19 -21.64
N ARG A 255 -13.31 5.20 -20.64
CA ARG A 255 -14.01 3.99 -20.16
C ARG A 255 -15.02 3.49 -21.20
N PHE A 256 -15.81 4.38 -21.79
CA PHE A 256 -16.78 4.06 -22.84
C PHE A 256 -16.12 3.44 -24.08
N ILE A 257 -15.07 4.08 -24.63
CA ILE A 257 -14.37 3.58 -25.82
C ILE A 257 -13.70 2.22 -25.52
N ARG A 258 -13.11 2.05 -24.33
CA ARG A 258 -12.50 0.77 -23.94
C ARG A 258 -13.52 -0.37 -23.82
N ASP A 259 -14.73 -0.08 -23.36
CA ASP A 259 -15.79 -1.07 -23.25
C ASP A 259 -16.35 -1.48 -24.62
N CYS A 260 -16.43 -0.53 -25.56
CA CYS A 260 -17.11 -0.74 -26.84
C CYS A 260 -16.23 -1.23 -28.00
N VAL A 261 -14.91 -1.08 -27.90
CA VAL A 261 -13.98 -1.23 -29.03
C VAL A 261 -12.84 -2.19 -28.67
N ASP A 262 -12.45 -3.04 -29.61
CA ASP A 262 -11.28 -3.92 -29.52
C ASP A 262 -10.19 -3.50 -30.54
N ARG A 263 -8.94 -3.89 -30.26
CA ARG A 263 -7.80 -3.70 -31.16
C ARG A 263 -6.85 -4.89 -31.05
N ASP A 264 -6.41 -5.39 -32.19
CA ASP A 264 -5.38 -6.44 -32.27
C ASP A 264 -4.03 -5.94 -31.70
N ALA A 265 -3.24 -6.85 -31.16
CA ALA A 265 -1.89 -6.62 -30.64
C ALA A 265 -0.87 -6.29 -31.76
N ALA A 266 -1.21 -6.57 -33.01
CA ALA A 266 -0.37 -6.17 -34.16
C ALA A 266 -0.27 -4.65 -34.31
N VAL A 267 0.89 -4.18 -34.76
CA VAL A 267 1.17 -2.75 -34.95
C VAL A 267 0.38 -2.22 -36.14
N ALA A 268 -0.11 -0.98 -36.01
CA ALA A 268 -0.99 -0.32 -36.98
C ALA A 268 -2.35 -1.03 -37.19
N SER A 269 -2.81 -1.83 -36.22
CA SER A 269 -4.16 -2.39 -36.26
C SER A 269 -5.21 -1.31 -35.98
N PRO A 270 -6.29 -1.24 -36.79
CA PRO A 270 -7.37 -0.29 -36.57
C PRO A 270 -8.17 -0.65 -35.32
N TRP A 271 -8.78 0.36 -34.71
CA TRP A 271 -9.78 0.19 -33.66
C TRP A 271 -11.11 -0.26 -34.28
N THR A 272 -11.69 -1.35 -33.77
CA THR A 272 -12.95 -1.91 -34.30
C THR A 272 -13.99 -2.07 -33.19
N VAL A 273 -15.19 -1.56 -33.41
CA VAL A 273 -16.35 -1.70 -32.51
C VAL A 273 -16.76 -3.18 -32.45
N LYS A 274 -17.06 -3.66 -31.24
CA LYS A 274 -17.48 -5.04 -31.02
C LYS A 274 -18.74 -5.39 -31.82
N PRO A 275 -18.84 -6.59 -32.43
CA PRO A 275 -19.97 -6.95 -33.31
C PRO A 275 -21.36 -6.76 -32.68
N ALA A 276 -21.54 -7.13 -31.41
CA ALA A 276 -22.82 -6.98 -30.69
C ALA A 276 -23.21 -5.50 -30.48
N ILE A 277 -22.23 -4.62 -30.32
CA ILE A 277 -22.42 -3.17 -30.11
C ILE A 277 -22.65 -2.49 -31.46
N ALA A 278 -21.92 -2.91 -32.50
CA ALA A 278 -22.11 -2.45 -33.85
C ALA A 278 -23.55 -2.73 -34.36
N ALA A 279 -24.08 -3.91 -34.08
CA ALA A 279 -25.47 -4.26 -34.40
C ALA A 279 -26.49 -3.40 -33.63
N ARG A 280 -26.24 -3.13 -32.34
CA ARG A 280 -27.15 -2.33 -31.50
C ARG A 280 -27.23 -0.85 -31.91
N TYR A 281 -26.13 -0.27 -32.38
CA TYR A 281 -26.04 1.15 -32.72
C TYR A 281 -25.95 1.43 -34.23
N GLY A 282 -26.18 0.41 -35.08
CA GLY A 282 -26.21 0.57 -36.54
C GLY A 282 -24.86 0.96 -37.15
N VAL A 283 -23.73 0.48 -36.60
CA VAL A 283 -22.38 0.74 -37.12
C VAL A 283 -21.98 -0.39 -38.07
N SER A 284 -21.46 -0.07 -39.26
CA SER A 284 -21.02 -1.08 -40.23
C SER A 284 -19.80 -1.87 -39.69
N ASN A 285 -19.93 -3.21 -39.69
CA ASN A 285 -18.88 -4.14 -39.27
C ASN A 285 -18.01 -4.65 -40.46
N VAL A 286 -18.40 -4.34 -41.71
CA VAL A 286 -17.65 -4.72 -42.90
C VAL A 286 -16.69 -3.59 -43.26
N MET A 287 -15.39 -3.87 -43.21
CA MET A 287 -14.34 -2.90 -43.53
C MET A 287 -14.34 -2.58 -45.04
N PRO A 288 -14.51 -1.29 -45.45
CA PRO A 288 -14.43 -0.88 -46.85
C PRO A 288 -13.04 -1.13 -47.46
N GLU A 289 -12.99 -1.46 -48.74
CA GLU A 289 -11.77 -1.87 -49.46
C GLU A 289 -10.67 -0.79 -49.46
N GLU A 290 -11.05 0.48 -49.54
CA GLU A 290 -10.13 1.63 -49.49
C GLU A 290 -9.43 1.76 -48.12
N ILE A 291 -10.15 1.45 -47.03
CA ILE A 291 -9.61 1.48 -45.67
C ILE A 291 -8.69 0.28 -45.46
N ARG A 292 -9.00 -0.87 -46.05
CA ARG A 292 -8.15 -2.08 -46.01
C ARG A 292 -6.77 -1.82 -46.63
N ILE A 293 -6.74 -1.21 -47.82
CA ILE A 293 -5.49 -0.85 -48.52
C ILE A 293 -4.68 0.20 -47.72
N GLY A 294 -5.35 1.18 -47.13
CA GLY A 294 -4.72 2.19 -46.27
C GLY A 294 -4.10 1.60 -44.99
N VAL A 295 -4.77 0.66 -44.34
CA VAL A 295 -4.25 -0.05 -43.16
C VAL A 295 -3.06 -0.95 -43.52
N GLU A 296 -3.10 -1.63 -44.67
CA GLU A 296 -2.01 -2.50 -45.13
C GLU A 296 -0.74 -1.73 -45.50
N THR A 297 -0.88 -0.58 -46.16
CA THR A 297 0.24 0.31 -46.50
C THR A 297 0.91 0.91 -45.26
N LEU A 298 0.12 1.34 -44.26
CA LEU A 298 0.62 1.78 -42.95
C LEU A 298 1.34 0.65 -42.20
N LYS A 299 0.77 -0.56 -42.20
CA LYS A 299 1.37 -1.75 -41.58
C LYS A 299 2.70 -2.10 -42.23
N LYS A 300 2.80 -2.05 -43.57
CA LYS A 300 4.05 -2.30 -44.31
C LYS A 300 5.11 -1.24 -44.00
N GLY A 301 4.75 0.04 -43.99
CA GLY A 301 5.67 1.14 -43.69
C GLY A 301 6.22 1.12 -42.26
N GLU A 302 5.42 0.68 -41.27
CA GLU A 302 5.89 0.58 -39.88
C GLU A 302 6.78 -0.67 -39.65
N ILE A 303 6.48 -1.78 -40.34
CA ILE A 303 7.32 -2.99 -40.35
C ILE A 303 8.68 -2.68 -40.98
N ASP A 304 8.72 -1.95 -42.09
CA ASP A 304 9.98 -1.55 -42.75
C ASP A 304 10.82 -0.60 -41.87
N LYS A 305 10.18 0.33 -41.14
CA LYS A 305 10.87 1.18 -40.15
C LYS A 305 11.48 0.35 -39.02
N ARG A 306 10.76 -0.66 -38.50
CA ARG A 306 11.29 -1.55 -37.45
C ARG A 306 12.41 -2.44 -37.96
N LYS A 307 12.32 -2.90 -39.21
CA LYS A 307 13.36 -3.68 -39.87
C LYS A 307 14.63 -2.84 -40.07
N LYS A 308 14.48 -1.58 -40.49
CA LYS A 308 15.57 -0.61 -40.60
C LYS A 308 16.22 -0.27 -39.25
N VAL A 309 15.44 -0.10 -38.19
CA VAL A 309 15.95 0.12 -36.82
C VAL A 309 16.65 -1.13 -36.27
N TRP A 310 16.19 -2.33 -36.63
CA TRP A 310 16.85 -3.59 -36.28
C TRP A 310 18.17 -3.76 -37.05
N GLU A 311 18.19 -3.41 -38.35
CA GLU A 311 19.38 -3.41 -39.21
C GLU A 311 20.41 -2.34 -38.77
N ASP A 312 19.98 -1.15 -38.33
CA ASP A 312 20.86 -0.08 -37.82
C ASP A 312 21.43 -0.41 -36.41
N LYS A 313 20.75 -1.25 -35.63
CA LYS A 313 21.18 -1.64 -34.27
C LYS A 313 22.09 -2.87 -34.26
N GLU A 314 22.10 -3.66 -35.34
CA GLU A 314 23.07 -4.74 -35.60
C GLU A 314 24.02 -4.39 -36.77
N GLY A 315 24.93 -3.46 -36.53
CA GLY A 315 26.08 -3.18 -37.41
C GLY A 315 27.20 -4.24 -37.37
N PRO A 316 28.22 -4.15 -38.24
CA PRO A 316 28.62 -5.16 -39.23
C PRO A 316 29.62 -6.24 -38.74
N ALA A 317 29.29 -7.00 -37.69
CA ALA A 317 30.15 -8.08 -37.20
C ALA A 317 29.84 -9.48 -37.78
N ALA A 318 28.68 -9.65 -38.44
CA ALA A 318 28.22 -10.94 -38.97
C ALA A 318 28.54 -11.14 -40.47
N LYS A 319 28.58 -10.08 -41.28
CA LYS A 319 28.82 -10.17 -42.73
C LYS A 319 30.29 -10.49 -43.08
N LYS A 320 31.24 -10.05 -42.24
CA LYS A 320 32.69 -10.33 -42.38
C LYS A 320 33.09 -11.77 -42.04
N ARG A 321 32.27 -12.48 -41.23
CA ARG A 321 32.53 -13.88 -40.84
C ARG A 321 32.04 -14.90 -41.87
N ARG A 322 31.04 -14.54 -42.68
CA ARG A 322 30.59 -15.39 -43.80
C ARG A 322 31.49 -15.30 -45.03
N GLN A 323 32.03 -14.12 -45.34
CA GLN A 323 32.93 -13.94 -46.49
C GLN A 323 34.29 -14.62 -46.31
N MET A 324 34.84 -14.73 -45.09
CA MET A 324 36.14 -15.42 -44.88
C MET A 324 36.07 -16.95 -44.95
N MET A 325 34.87 -17.55 -44.88
CA MET A 325 34.71 -19.01 -44.88
C MET A 325 34.47 -19.58 -46.28
N GLU A 326 34.16 -18.72 -47.26
CA GLU A 326 33.80 -19.09 -48.63
C GLU A 326 34.99 -19.03 -49.61
N GLU A 327 36.13 -18.47 -49.19
CA GLU A 327 37.33 -18.28 -50.03
C GLU A 327 38.41 -19.37 -49.88
N LYS A 328 38.13 -20.47 -49.15
CA LYS A 328 39.08 -21.59 -48.94
C LYS A 328 38.60 -22.95 -49.45
N GLY A 329 37.56 -22.98 -50.28
CA GLY A 329 36.90 -24.22 -50.71
C GLY A 329 36.77 -24.36 -52.23
N ALA A 330 37.84 -24.15 -53.01
CA ALA A 330 37.82 -24.49 -54.43
C ALA A 330 39.24 -24.72 -54.99
N LEU A 331 39.73 -25.96 -54.91
CA LEU A 331 40.68 -26.46 -55.91
C LEU A 331 40.57 -27.99 -56.07
N VAL A 332 40.42 -28.40 -57.33
CA VAL A 332 40.69 -29.72 -57.93
C VAL A 332 39.60 -30.80 -57.87
N LEU A 333 38.86 -30.88 -58.98
CA LEU A 333 38.30 -32.13 -59.51
C LEU A 333 38.90 -32.35 -60.91
N ASN A 334 39.55 -33.50 -61.14
CA ASN A 334 39.40 -34.37 -62.33
C ASN A 334 40.59 -35.33 -62.48
N THR A 335 40.32 -36.64 -62.53
CA THR A 335 40.49 -37.52 -63.71
C THR A 335 40.65 -38.99 -63.29
N SER A 336 39.58 -39.75 -63.50
CA SER A 336 39.46 -41.07 -64.17
C SER A 336 40.52 -42.19 -64.07
N VAL A 337 39.99 -43.39 -63.72
CA VAL A 337 40.30 -44.77 -64.20
C VAL A 337 41.54 -45.50 -63.63
N ASN A 338 41.34 -46.56 -62.83
CA ASN A 338 41.41 -47.96 -63.31
C ASN A 338 41.07 -49.03 -62.24
N ARG A 339 40.51 -50.15 -62.71
CA ARG A 339 40.06 -51.33 -61.94
C ARG A 339 41.22 -52.24 -61.54
N ASN A 340 41.15 -52.83 -60.33
CA ASN A 340 41.46 -54.23 -59.98
C ASN A 340 42.03 -54.38 -58.56
N LYS A 341 41.19 -54.78 -57.60
CA LYS A 341 41.49 -55.67 -56.45
C LYS A 341 40.25 -55.81 -55.55
N GLU A 342 39.20 -56.38 -56.11
CA GLU A 342 37.98 -56.72 -55.38
C GLU A 342 38.16 -58.07 -54.69
N LYS A 343 38.14 -58.05 -53.34
CA LYS A 343 37.62 -59.09 -52.40
C LYS A 343 38.34 -59.17 -51.05
N ALA A 344 39.52 -58.56 -50.88
CA ALA A 344 40.14 -58.41 -49.55
C ALA A 344 39.84 -57.06 -48.87
N VAL A 345 39.56 -56.01 -49.65
CA VAL A 345 39.28 -54.65 -49.14
C VAL A 345 37.82 -54.47 -48.68
N ALA A 346 36.89 -55.28 -49.17
CA ALA A 346 35.45 -55.14 -48.86
C ALA A 346 35.09 -55.51 -47.41
N ILE A 347 35.83 -56.42 -46.77
CA ILE A 347 35.59 -56.83 -45.38
C ILE A 347 36.16 -55.78 -44.40
N ALA A 348 37.36 -55.27 -44.68
CA ALA A 348 37.99 -54.22 -43.86
C ALA A 348 37.25 -52.86 -43.95
N VAL A 349 36.75 -52.50 -45.14
CA VAL A 349 35.96 -51.27 -45.33
C VAL A 349 34.57 -51.36 -44.67
N ALA A 350 33.99 -52.56 -44.57
CA ALA A 350 32.72 -52.76 -43.87
C ALA A 350 32.86 -52.64 -42.34
N GLU A 351 33.91 -53.21 -41.74
CA GLU A 351 34.20 -53.03 -40.30
C GLU A 351 34.57 -51.57 -39.96
N GLN A 352 35.33 -50.91 -40.81
CA GLN A 352 35.72 -49.51 -40.61
C GLN A 352 34.52 -48.57 -40.72
N ARG A 353 33.58 -48.82 -41.65
CA ARG A 353 32.30 -48.09 -41.74
C ARG A 353 31.40 -48.33 -40.53
N GLN A 354 31.30 -49.56 -40.03
CA GLN A 354 30.50 -49.84 -38.82
C GLN A 354 31.08 -49.18 -37.56
N ARG A 355 32.40 -49.07 -37.46
CA ARG A 355 33.08 -48.38 -36.35
C ARG A 355 32.90 -46.86 -36.44
N GLU A 356 33.09 -46.28 -37.63
CA GLU A 356 32.85 -44.86 -37.88
C GLU A 356 31.38 -44.48 -37.69
N GLU A 357 30.43 -45.37 -38.01
CA GLU A 357 29.00 -45.15 -37.78
C GLU A 357 28.64 -45.21 -36.29
N ARG A 358 29.21 -46.15 -35.53
CA ARG A 358 29.06 -46.20 -34.06
C ARG A 358 29.66 -44.98 -33.38
N GLU A 359 30.85 -44.55 -33.79
CA GLU A 359 31.51 -43.35 -33.26
C GLU A 359 30.74 -42.07 -33.63
N ARG A 360 30.15 -41.98 -34.83
CA ARG A 360 29.25 -40.88 -35.22
C ARG A 360 27.96 -40.85 -34.42
N VAL A 361 27.36 -42.02 -34.16
CA VAL A 361 26.15 -42.13 -33.33
C VAL A 361 26.47 -41.74 -31.89
N GLU A 362 27.59 -42.19 -31.33
CA GLU A 362 28.01 -41.84 -29.97
C GLU A 362 28.35 -40.35 -29.83
N HIS A 363 29.03 -39.76 -30.82
CA HIS A 363 29.30 -38.33 -30.87
C HIS A 363 28.01 -37.51 -31.05
N GLN A 364 27.05 -38.01 -31.83
CA GLN A 364 25.75 -37.36 -32.00
C GLN A 364 24.90 -37.46 -30.72
N LEU A 365 25.01 -38.54 -29.95
CA LEU A 365 24.38 -38.69 -28.63
C LEU A 365 25.01 -37.76 -27.59
N LYS A 366 26.34 -37.65 -27.55
CA LYS A 366 27.06 -36.70 -26.68
C LYS A 366 26.71 -35.25 -26.99
N LEU A 367 26.60 -34.88 -28.27
CA LEU A 367 26.15 -33.55 -28.68
C LEU A 367 24.68 -33.29 -28.35
N LYS A 368 23.84 -34.33 -28.33
CA LYS A 368 22.43 -34.23 -27.96
C LYS A 368 22.28 -34.08 -26.44
N ASP A 369 23.00 -34.87 -25.65
CA ASP A 369 23.08 -34.72 -24.19
C ASP A 369 23.67 -33.35 -23.79
N GLU A 370 24.74 -32.89 -24.45
CA GLU A 370 25.28 -31.55 -24.20
C GLU A 370 24.30 -30.44 -24.60
N ASN A 371 23.55 -30.60 -25.70
CA ASN A 371 22.51 -29.66 -26.08
C ASN A 371 21.30 -29.71 -25.15
N ASP A 372 20.93 -30.88 -24.63
CA ASP A 372 19.81 -31.04 -23.70
C ASP A 372 20.17 -30.48 -22.32
N ILE A 373 21.41 -30.68 -21.85
CA ILE A 373 21.98 -30.05 -20.64
C ILE A 373 22.11 -28.52 -20.84
N ALA A 374 22.53 -28.07 -22.02
CA ALA A 374 22.60 -26.64 -22.35
C ALA A 374 21.21 -26.01 -22.53
N ALA A 375 20.22 -26.76 -23.00
CA ALA A 375 18.83 -26.35 -23.11
C ALA A 375 18.15 -26.28 -21.73
N GLU A 376 18.45 -27.20 -20.82
CA GLU A 376 18.03 -27.10 -19.41
C GLU A 376 18.66 -25.89 -18.70
N LYS A 377 19.95 -25.63 -18.93
CA LYS A 377 20.62 -24.41 -18.43
C LYS A 377 20.05 -23.13 -19.03
N LYS A 378 19.58 -23.14 -20.29
CA LYS A 378 18.92 -22.01 -20.97
C LYS A 378 17.43 -21.85 -20.61
N LYS A 379 16.77 -22.87 -20.03
CA LYS A 379 15.37 -22.80 -19.58
C LYS A 379 15.17 -22.03 -18.26
N LYS A 380 16.21 -21.85 -17.44
CA LYS A 380 16.15 -20.97 -16.25
C LYS A 380 16.39 -19.52 -16.67
N LYS A 381 15.30 -18.79 -16.94
CA LYS A 381 15.34 -17.33 -17.15
C LYS A 381 16.12 -16.70 -15.99
N PRO A 382 17.06 -15.76 -16.25
CA PRO A 382 17.78 -15.09 -15.18
C PRO A 382 16.77 -14.43 -14.24
N VAL A 383 16.77 -14.87 -12.98
CA VAL A 383 15.86 -14.38 -11.95
C VAL A 383 16.15 -12.90 -11.72
N ARG A 384 15.17 -12.05 -12.00
CA ARG A 384 15.28 -10.61 -11.77
C ARG A 384 14.98 -10.31 -10.32
N TYR A 385 15.97 -9.80 -9.59
CA TYR A 385 15.80 -9.34 -8.22
C TYR A 385 15.29 -7.88 -8.18
N PRO A 386 14.46 -7.50 -7.18
CA PRO A 386 13.89 -8.36 -6.14
C PRO A 386 12.84 -9.32 -6.71
N THR A 387 12.90 -10.59 -6.30
CA THR A 387 11.91 -11.64 -6.63
C THR A 387 11.11 -11.98 -5.37
N GLU A 388 10.14 -12.86 -5.50
CA GLU A 388 9.44 -13.36 -4.34
C GLU A 388 10.40 -14.06 -3.36
N ASP A 389 10.30 -13.75 -2.07
CA ASP A 389 11.22 -14.13 -1.00
C ASP A 389 11.48 -15.64 -0.85
N LEU A 390 10.47 -16.50 -1.01
CA LEU A 390 10.62 -17.96 -0.99
C LEU A 390 11.34 -18.48 -2.25
N ASP A 391 11.23 -17.79 -3.39
CA ASP A 391 11.95 -18.18 -4.61
C ASP A 391 13.46 -17.86 -4.53
N VAL A 392 13.91 -17.19 -3.46
CA VAL A 392 15.32 -16.87 -3.24
C VAL A 392 16.06 -18.07 -2.65
N VAL A 393 17.04 -18.58 -3.39
CA VAL A 393 17.94 -19.65 -2.97
C VAL A 393 19.31 -19.08 -2.61
N LEU A 394 19.86 -19.48 -1.47
CA LEU A 394 21.19 -19.07 -1.01
C LEU A 394 22.29 -19.84 -1.75
N ASN A 395 23.08 -19.13 -2.56
CA ASN A 395 24.23 -19.70 -3.26
C ASN A 395 25.52 -19.58 -2.43
N ASP A 396 26.57 -20.32 -2.77
CA ASP A 396 27.86 -20.27 -2.02
C ASP A 396 28.56 -18.91 -2.08
N LYS A 397 28.20 -18.06 -3.07
CA LYS A 397 28.63 -16.66 -3.10
C LYS A 397 27.93 -15.83 -2.02
N ASP A 398 26.65 -16.10 -1.75
CA ASP A 398 25.87 -15.40 -0.73
C ASP A 398 26.32 -15.79 0.68
N LYS A 399 26.62 -17.08 0.89
CA LYS A 399 27.25 -17.56 2.13
C LYS A 399 28.59 -16.88 2.39
N ARG A 400 29.44 -16.75 1.36
CA ARG A 400 30.72 -16.02 1.45
C ARG A 400 30.55 -14.52 1.67
N ALA A 401 29.44 -13.92 1.23
CA ALA A 401 29.08 -12.54 1.50
C ALA A 401 28.49 -12.32 2.91
N GLY A 402 28.51 -13.34 3.77
CA GLY A 402 28.07 -13.25 5.17
C GLY A 402 26.58 -13.46 5.39
N MET A 403 25.82 -13.96 4.41
CA MET A 403 24.41 -14.32 4.63
C MET A 403 24.29 -15.53 5.56
N LYS A 404 23.65 -15.31 6.70
CA LYS A 404 23.33 -16.38 7.66
C LYS A 404 22.14 -17.20 7.14
N LEU A 405 22.26 -18.53 7.20
CA LEU A 405 21.17 -19.44 6.84
C LEU A 405 20.11 -19.51 7.94
N LYS A 406 20.57 -19.63 9.20
CA LYS A 406 19.70 -19.72 10.38
C LYS A 406 19.38 -18.34 10.93
N ARG A 407 18.10 -18.09 11.21
CA ARG A 407 17.60 -16.90 11.91
C ARG A 407 18.01 -16.97 13.39
N PRO A 408 18.36 -15.85 14.05
CA PRO A 408 18.42 -15.83 15.51
C PRO A 408 17.05 -16.21 16.10
N VAL A 409 17.06 -16.88 17.25
CA VAL A 409 15.83 -17.38 17.88
C VAL A 409 15.21 -16.23 18.69
N PRO A 410 13.99 -15.76 18.35
CA PRO A 410 13.32 -14.77 19.20
C PRO A 410 12.84 -15.43 20.49
N SER A 411 12.97 -14.74 21.61
CA SER A 411 12.67 -15.31 22.92
C SER A 411 11.18 -15.23 23.25
N LYS A 412 10.55 -16.38 23.53
CA LYS A 412 9.19 -16.46 24.09
C LYS A 412 9.19 -16.22 25.60
N ALA A 413 10.20 -16.72 26.30
CA ALA A 413 10.35 -16.56 27.75
C ALA A 413 10.56 -15.11 28.18
N ALA A 414 11.14 -14.28 27.31
CA ALA A 414 11.32 -12.85 27.53
C ALA A 414 10.04 -12.00 27.38
N MET A 415 8.95 -12.61 26.93
CA MET A 415 7.64 -11.95 26.92
C MET A 415 7.16 -11.73 28.37
N PRO A 416 6.44 -10.63 28.66
CA PRO A 416 6.04 -10.26 30.03
C PRO A 416 5.33 -11.38 30.81
N PHE A 417 4.57 -12.25 30.14
CA PHE A 417 3.86 -13.38 30.74
C PHE A 417 4.37 -14.74 30.26
N GLY A 418 5.63 -14.81 29.83
CA GLY A 418 6.26 -16.06 29.38
C GLY A 418 5.51 -16.66 28.19
N GLU A 419 5.10 -17.93 28.29
CA GLU A 419 4.47 -18.67 27.20
C GLU A 419 2.97 -18.38 27.01
N ASP A 420 2.32 -17.65 27.93
CA ASP A 420 0.89 -17.32 27.85
C ASP A 420 0.62 -16.31 26.72
N GLN A 421 0.25 -16.82 25.54
CA GLN A 421 0.09 -16.02 24.32
C GLN A 421 -1.12 -15.08 24.39
N GLU A 422 -2.22 -15.50 25.02
CA GLU A 422 -3.44 -14.70 25.13
C GLU A 422 -3.20 -13.49 26.04
N THR A 423 -2.61 -13.73 27.22
CA THR A 423 -2.30 -12.64 28.15
C THR A 423 -1.24 -11.71 27.56
N ASN A 424 -0.22 -12.22 26.88
CA ASN A 424 0.79 -11.39 26.20
C ASN A 424 0.18 -10.51 25.09
N ALA A 425 -0.73 -11.06 24.29
CA ALA A 425 -1.42 -10.30 23.25
C ALA A 425 -2.30 -9.19 23.87
N ALA A 426 -3.10 -9.52 24.88
CA ALA A 426 -3.93 -8.56 25.60
C ALA A 426 -3.08 -7.46 26.26
N PHE A 427 -1.98 -7.83 26.91
CA PHE A 427 -1.04 -6.89 27.54
C PHE A 427 -0.46 -5.90 26.53
N LEU A 428 0.09 -6.39 25.41
CA LEU A 428 0.70 -5.53 24.40
C LEU A 428 -0.32 -4.56 23.79
N MET A 429 -1.50 -5.06 23.46
CA MET A 429 -2.57 -4.25 22.88
C MET A 429 -3.08 -3.19 23.87
N THR A 430 -3.24 -3.56 25.13
CA THR A 430 -3.67 -2.67 26.21
C THR A 430 -2.65 -1.57 26.47
N TRP A 431 -1.38 -1.95 26.64
CA TRP A 431 -0.29 -0.98 26.81
C TRP A 431 -0.23 -0.01 25.63
N ASN A 432 -0.26 -0.56 24.41
CA ASN A 432 -0.19 0.24 23.20
C ASN A 432 -1.37 1.22 23.11
N PHE A 433 -2.59 0.81 23.45
CA PHE A 433 -3.75 1.70 23.49
C PHE A 433 -3.56 2.86 24.47
N LEU A 434 -3.15 2.56 25.71
CA LEU A 434 -2.96 3.56 26.77
C LEU A 434 -1.90 4.60 26.38
N VAL A 435 -0.81 4.17 25.75
CA VAL A 435 0.26 5.06 25.28
C VAL A 435 -0.16 5.84 24.04
N VAL A 436 -0.78 5.19 23.05
CA VAL A 436 -1.18 5.83 21.80
C VAL A 436 -2.24 6.91 22.07
N TYR A 437 -3.25 6.59 22.87
CA TYR A 437 -4.34 7.50 23.20
C TYR A 437 -4.10 8.27 24.51
N GLY A 438 -2.87 8.36 24.99
CA GLY A 438 -2.56 9.09 26.22
C GLY A 438 -2.94 10.57 26.18
N GLN A 439 -3.07 11.19 25.00
CA GLN A 439 -3.55 12.58 24.87
C GLN A 439 -5.06 12.71 25.20
N PRO A 440 -6.00 12.05 24.49
CA PRO A 440 -7.42 12.10 24.85
C PRO A 440 -7.74 11.45 26.21
N LEU A 441 -6.85 10.57 26.70
CA LEU A 441 -6.96 9.95 28.02
C LEU A 441 -6.30 10.79 29.13
N HIS A 442 -5.67 11.95 28.84
CA HIS A 442 -5.00 12.75 29.87
C HIS A 442 -3.93 11.98 30.68
N MET A 443 -3.23 11.05 30.01
CA MET A 443 -2.17 10.22 30.58
C MET A 443 -0.79 10.63 30.04
N SER A 444 0.16 10.84 30.95
CA SER A 444 1.58 10.88 30.61
C SER A 444 2.02 9.55 29.97
N PRO A 445 2.94 9.56 28.99
CA PRO A 445 3.53 8.33 28.48
C PRO A 445 4.30 7.60 29.60
N PHE A 446 4.35 6.27 29.52
CA PHE A 446 5.12 5.37 30.38
C PHE A 446 5.65 4.22 29.54
N THR A 447 6.71 3.55 30.01
CA THR A 447 7.31 2.42 29.29
C THR A 447 6.49 1.14 29.47
N MET A 448 6.75 0.16 28.62
CA MET A 448 6.14 -1.16 28.77
C MET A 448 6.61 -1.87 30.05
N ASP A 449 7.86 -1.65 30.45
CA ASP A 449 8.41 -2.19 31.69
C ASP A 449 7.73 -1.54 32.93
N ASP A 450 7.41 -0.25 32.87
CA ASP A 450 6.64 0.42 33.93
C ASP A 450 5.25 -0.21 34.09
N PHE A 451 4.58 -0.49 32.98
CA PHE A 451 3.26 -1.11 32.98
C PHE A 451 3.29 -2.55 33.51
N GLU A 452 4.30 -3.33 33.12
CA GLU A 452 4.52 -4.68 33.65
C GLU A 452 4.75 -4.64 35.17
N GLY A 453 5.63 -3.75 35.64
CA GLY A 453 5.90 -3.56 37.06
C GLY A 453 4.64 -3.17 37.85
N ALA A 454 3.86 -2.24 37.31
CA ALA A 454 2.59 -1.82 37.91
C ALA A 454 1.56 -2.96 37.99
N LEU A 455 1.42 -3.77 36.93
CA LEU A 455 0.52 -4.94 36.95
C LEU A 455 0.95 -6.03 37.93
N ARG A 456 2.25 -6.14 38.23
CA ARG A 456 2.81 -7.09 39.20
C ARG A 456 2.84 -6.56 40.63
N HIS A 457 2.48 -5.30 40.86
CA HIS A 457 2.49 -4.68 42.18
C HIS A 457 1.51 -5.35 43.16
N SER A 458 2.00 -5.94 44.25
CA SER A 458 1.21 -6.85 45.09
C SER A 458 0.87 -6.33 46.50
N VAL A 459 1.20 -5.08 46.81
CA VAL A 459 0.95 -4.47 48.12
C VAL A 459 -0.07 -3.34 47.99
N ILE A 460 -0.74 -3.00 49.10
CA ILE A 460 -1.69 -1.89 49.17
C ILE A 460 -0.91 -0.58 49.41
N GLU A 461 0.04 -0.62 50.35
CA GLU A 461 0.91 0.51 50.68
C GLU A 461 2.38 0.17 50.39
N PRO A 462 3.13 1.06 49.69
CA PRO A 462 2.68 2.30 49.05
C PRO A 462 1.78 2.06 47.83
N GLN A 463 0.80 2.94 47.60
CA GLN A 463 -0.14 2.85 46.48
C GLN A 463 0.56 3.01 45.12
N CYS A 464 0.20 2.18 44.14
CA CYS A 464 0.69 2.32 42.77
C CYS A 464 -0.09 3.39 42.00
N GLN A 465 0.49 4.60 41.91
CA GLN A 465 -0.11 5.73 41.21
C GLN A 465 -0.41 5.43 39.73
N LEU A 466 0.44 4.67 39.05
CA LEU A 466 0.23 4.33 37.63
C LEU A 466 -1.05 3.51 37.43
N LEU A 467 -1.31 2.50 38.27
CA LEU A 467 -2.55 1.71 38.19
C LEU A 467 -3.78 2.57 38.48
N ALA A 468 -3.71 3.39 39.53
CA ALA A 468 -4.81 4.27 39.92
C ALA A 468 -5.17 5.25 38.80
N GLU A 469 -4.17 5.86 38.15
CA GLU A 469 -4.37 6.77 37.02
C GLU A 469 -4.91 6.07 35.77
N ILE A 470 -4.44 4.86 35.45
CA ILE A 470 -4.95 4.06 34.32
C ILE A 470 -6.44 3.78 34.51
N HIS A 471 -6.83 3.25 35.67
CA HIS A 471 -8.23 2.91 35.91
C HIS A 471 -9.11 4.15 36.01
N ALA A 472 -8.71 5.16 36.77
CA ALA A 472 -9.50 6.39 36.91
C ALA A 472 -9.79 7.04 35.55
N THR A 473 -8.78 7.12 34.70
CA THR A 473 -8.90 7.66 33.34
C THR A 473 -9.85 6.83 32.47
N LEU A 474 -9.73 5.50 32.49
CA LEU A 474 -10.63 4.62 31.75
C LEU A 474 -12.06 4.75 32.28
N ILE A 475 -12.26 4.77 33.60
CA ILE A 475 -13.57 4.98 34.23
C ILE A 475 -14.20 6.29 33.75
N TYR A 476 -13.45 7.41 33.79
CA TYR A 476 -13.96 8.70 33.29
C TYR A 476 -14.35 8.65 31.82
N ASN A 477 -13.58 7.96 30.99
CA ASN A 477 -13.89 7.78 29.58
C ASN A 477 -15.16 6.94 29.37
N LEU A 478 -15.31 5.85 30.13
CA LEU A 478 -16.44 4.92 30.05
C LEU A 478 -17.77 5.53 30.49
N ARG A 479 -17.78 6.58 31.31
CA ARG A 479 -19.00 7.35 31.62
C ARG A 479 -19.72 7.89 30.39
N THR A 480 -19.01 8.03 29.28
CA THR A 480 -19.56 8.52 28.00
C THR A 480 -20.02 7.39 27.07
N VAL A 481 -19.71 6.13 27.41
CA VAL A 481 -20.05 4.95 26.62
C VAL A 481 -21.42 4.43 27.08
N PRO A 482 -22.38 4.15 26.17
CA PRO A 482 -23.66 3.58 26.55
C PRO A 482 -23.51 2.21 27.24
N PHE A 483 -24.35 1.94 28.23
CA PHE A 483 -24.35 0.67 28.97
C PHE A 483 -25.75 0.27 29.43
N ASN A 484 -25.88 -1.01 29.80
CA ASN A 484 -27.08 -1.57 30.38
C ASN A 484 -26.82 -1.84 31.86
N ARG A 485 -27.55 -1.15 32.74
CA ARG A 485 -27.37 -1.32 34.19
C ARG A 485 -27.51 -2.80 34.59
N HIS A 486 -26.58 -3.26 35.42
CA HIS A 486 -26.55 -4.63 35.94
C HIS A 486 -26.42 -5.73 34.87
N SER A 487 -25.84 -5.42 33.69
CA SER A 487 -25.56 -6.40 32.63
C SER A 487 -24.90 -7.68 33.16
N ALA A 488 -23.91 -7.55 34.04
CA ALA A 488 -23.20 -8.69 34.62
C ALA A 488 -24.12 -9.58 35.46
N ILE A 489 -24.98 -8.97 36.29
CA ILE A 489 -25.91 -9.70 37.16
C ILE A 489 -26.93 -10.45 36.30
N MET A 490 -27.53 -9.78 35.31
CA MET A 490 -28.53 -10.41 34.42
C MET A 490 -27.92 -11.61 33.68
N SER A 491 -26.69 -11.47 33.19
CA SER A 491 -25.98 -12.56 32.52
C SER A 491 -25.66 -13.73 33.44
N LEU A 492 -25.29 -13.48 34.70
CA LEU A 492 -25.02 -14.52 35.70
C LEU A 492 -26.30 -15.24 36.12
N VAL A 493 -27.42 -14.52 36.32
CA VAL A 493 -28.72 -15.11 36.65
C VAL A 493 -29.21 -16.00 35.51
N GLN A 494 -29.11 -15.56 34.25
CA GLN A 494 -29.45 -16.40 33.11
C GLN A 494 -28.58 -17.67 33.06
N TYR A 495 -27.28 -17.55 33.30
CA TYR A 495 -26.38 -18.72 33.35
C TYR A 495 -26.77 -19.71 34.45
N LYS A 496 -27.18 -19.19 35.63
CA LYS A 496 -27.73 -20.00 36.73
C LYS A 496 -29.00 -20.74 36.33
N GLU A 497 -29.92 -20.08 35.62
CA GLU A 497 -31.17 -20.71 35.16
C GLU A 497 -30.89 -21.84 34.15
N GLU A 498 -29.88 -21.68 33.29
CA GLU A 498 -29.53 -22.66 32.26
C GLU A 498 -28.71 -23.84 32.79
N ARG A 499 -27.78 -23.61 33.74
CA ARG A 499 -26.80 -24.62 34.18
C ARG A 499 -26.85 -24.97 35.67
N GLY A 500 -27.72 -24.32 36.44
CA GLY A 500 -27.78 -24.45 37.89
C GLY A 500 -26.78 -23.56 38.62
N ASP A 501 -26.86 -23.57 39.95
CA ASP A 501 -26.04 -22.73 40.83
C ASP A 501 -24.82 -23.48 41.37
N GLU A 502 -23.93 -23.87 40.46
CA GLU A 502 -22.66 -24.54 40.84
C GLU A 502 -21.74 -23.56 41.58
N GLU A 503 -20.92 -24.03 42.52
CA GLU A 503 -19.89 -23.20 43.16
C GLU A 503 -18.68 -23.00 42.25
N GLU A 504 -18.20 -21.76 42.13
CA GLU A 504 -16.92 -21.44 41.49
C GLU A 504 -16.00 -20.77 42.53
N LEU A 505 -14.80 -21.32 42.75
CA LEU A 505 -13.88 -20.91 43.82
C LEU A 505 -14.53 -20.88 45.22
N GLY A 506 -15.57 -21.70 45.46
CA GLY A 506 -16.31 -21.75 46.72
C GLY A 506 -17.45 -20.75 46.86
N VAL A 507 -17.80 -20.02 45.79
CA VAL A 507 -18.89 -19.02 45.79
C VAL A 507 -19.96 -19.37 44.74
N THR A 508 -21.21 -19.41 45.18
CA THR A 508 -22.40 -19.54 44.32
C THR A 508 -22.74 -18.24 43.60
N ILE A 509 -23.53 -18.31 42.53
CA ILE A 509 -24.00 -17.14 41.78
C ILE A 509 -24.86 -16.24 42.70
N ASP A 510 -25.67 -16.83 43.58
CA ASP A 510 -26.47 -16.05 44.54
C ASP A 510 -25.60 -15.27 45.54
N GLN A 511 -24.56 -15.91 46.09
CA GLN A 511 -23.62 -15.22 46.97
C GLN A 511 -22.86 -14.10 46.24
N LEU A 512 -22.40 -14.37 45.02
CA LEU A 512 -21.69 -13.39 44.20
C LEU A 512 -22.56 -12.19 43.85
N THR A 513 -23.78 -12.43 43.35
CA THR A 513 -24.72 -11.36 42.99
C THR A 513 -25.17 -10.56 44.22
N GLY A 514 -25.30 -11.20 45.38
CA GLY A 514 -25.49 -10.54 46.66
C GLY A 514 -24.35 -9.57 47.01
N ALA A 515 -23.09 -10.03 46.94
CA ALA A 515 -21.93 -9.17 47.20
C ALA A 515 -21.80 -8.01 46.19
N MET A 516 -22.17 -8.23 44.92
CA MET A 516 -22.18 -7.18 43.89
C MET A 516 -23.24 -6.09 44.12
N ALA A 517 -24.29 -6.37 44.89
CA ALA A 517 -25.34 -5.40 45.18
C ALA A 517 -24.81 -4.23 46.02
N ASP A 518 -23.83 -4.48 46.88
CA ASP A 518 -23.30 -3.50 47.83
C ASP A 518 -22.11 -2.69 47.28
N VAL A 519 -21.55 -3.09 46.13
CA VAL A 519 -20.29 -2.53 45.60
C VAL A 519 -20.48 -1.84 44.24
N GLY A 520 -19.77 -0.72 44.04
CA GLY A 520 -19.69 -0.03 42.75
C GLY A 520 -20.98 0.65 42.31
N ASN A 521 -21.88 0.96 43.24
CA ASN A 521 -23.12 1.69 42.96
C ASN A 521 -22.86 3.15 42.62
N ASN A 522 -23.53 3.69 41.59
CA ASN A 522 -23.37 5.06 41.10
C ASN A 522 -21.92 5.43 40.74
N TRP A 523 -21.13 4.47 40.26
CA TRP A 523 -19.72 4.67 39.87
C TRP A 523 -19.54 5.80 38.83
N GLU A 524 -20.57 6.09 38.03
CA GLU A 524 -20.56 7.15 37.03
C GLU A 524 -20.49 8.56 37.66
N ARG A 525 -20.81 8.68 38.95
CA ARG A 525 -20.77 9.92 39.73
C ARG A 525 -19.62 9.99 40.73
N ALA A 526 -18.89 8.89 40.95
CA ALA A 526 -17.81 8.84 41.94
C ALA A 526 -16.69 9.85 41.60
N PRO A 527 -16.29 10.74 42.53
CA PRO A 527 -15.21 11.69 42.27
C PRO A 527 -13.84 11.01 42.48
N LEU A 528 -13.12 10.70 41.39
CA LEU A 528 -11.77 10.11 41.45
C LEU A 528 -10.71 11.21 41.34
N ARG A 529 -10.53 12.00 42.40
CA ARG A 529 -9.67 13.20 42.39
C ARG A 529 -8.19 12.84 42.35
N HIS A 530 -7.43 13.48 41.46
CA HIS A 530 -5.97 13.28 41.38
C HIS A 530 -5.25 13.66 42.68
N ALA A 531 -5.68 14.73 43.34
CA ALA A 531 -5.11 15.21 44.60
C ALA A 531 -5.27 14.22 45.77
N GLU A 532 -6.26 13.33 45.70
CA GLU A 532 -6.57 12.30 46.71
C GLU A 532 -6.06 10.91 46.29
N GLY A 533 -5.10 10.84 45.34
CA GLY A 533 -4.55 9.56 44.90
C GLY A 533 -5.56 8.67 44.15
N ARG A 534 -6.64 9.26 43.60
CA ARG A 534 -7.75 8.55 42.95
C ARG A 534 -8.47 7.56 43.87
N GLU A 535 -8.55 7.84 45.17
CA GLU A 535 -9.26 7.00 46.15
C GLU A 535 -10.64 6.52 45.63
N GLY A 536 -10.95 5.24 45.83
CA GLY A 536 -12.24 4.63 45.44
C GLY A 536 -12.34 4.20 43.96
N TRP A 537 -11.21 4.14 43.24
CA TRP A 537 -11.21 3.70 41.84
C TRP A 537 -11.49 2.20 41.72
N GLU A 538 -11.14 1.39 42.72
CA GLU A 538 -11.34 -0.06 42.75
C GLU A 538 -12.83 -0.41 42.80
N GLU A 539 -13.61 0.26 43.66
CA GLU A 539 -15.06 0.11 43.75
C GLU A 539 -15.73 0.61 42.46
N SER A 540 -15.26 1.74 41.92
CA SER A 540 -15.76 2.30 40.66
C SER A 540 -15.49 1.37 39.48
N MET A 541 -14.33 0.69 39.46
CA MET A 541 -13.99 -0.32 38.47
C MET A 541 -14.93 -1.52 38.54
N VAL A 542 -15.26 -2.01 39.74
CA VAL A 542 -16.28 -3.06 39.90
C VAL A 542 -17.65 -2.59 39.39
N GLY A 543 -18.02 -1.33 39.64
CA GLY A 543 -19.21 -0.71 39.06
C GLY A 543 -19.22 -0.72 37.53
N CYS A 544 -18.11 -0.33 36.88
CA CYS A 544 -17.96 -0.42 35.42
C CYS A 544 -18.15 -1.86 34.92
N LEU A 545 -17.53 -2.84 35.56
CA LEU A 545 -17.68 -4.25 35.18
C LEU A 545 -19.13 -4.72 35.34
N LYS A 546 -19.81 -4.31 36.41
CA LYS A 546 -21.22 -4.65 36.67
C LYS A 546 -22.16 -4.20 35.55
N ASP A 547 -21.90 -3.03 34.97
CA ASP A 547 -22.77 -2.41 33.97
C ASP A 547 -22.38 -2.68 32.51
N HIS A 548 -21.10 -2.95 32.22
CA HIS A 548 -20.66 -3.18 30.84
C HIS A 548 -20.35 -4.64 30.49
N ALA A 549 -20.02 -5.47 31.49
CA ALA A 549 -19.60 -6.85 31.23
C ALA A 549 -20.79 -7.83 31.23
N ASN A 550 -20.61 -8.93 30.52
CA ASN A 550 -21.43 -10.14 30.56
C ASN A 550 -20.54 -11.36 30.23
N LEU A 551 -21.08 -12.57 30.34
CA LEU A 551 -20.31 -13.79 30.09
C LEU A 551 -19.90 -13.99 28.62
N GLU A 552 -20.51 -13.27 27.68
CA GLU A 552 -20.15 -13.33 26.25
C GLU A 552 -18.95 -12.43 25.93
N ASN A 553 -18.97 -11.18 26.39
CA ASN A 553 -17.95 -10.18 26.09
C ASN A 553 -16.77 -10.20 27.08
N PHE A 554 -16.97 -10.79 28.26
CA PHE A 554 -15.93 -10.99 29.27
C PHE A 554 -16.08 -12.38 29.91
N PRO A 555 -15.62 -13.46 29.25
CA PRO A 555 -15.86 -14.84 29.69
C PRO A 555 -15.34 -15.16 31.10
N ARG A 556 -14.29 -14.46 31.56
CA ARG A 556 -13.71 -14.62 32.91
C ARG A 556 -14.38 -13.76 33.98
N LEU A 557 -15.54 -13.17 33.68
CA LEU A 557 -16.30 -12.29 34.57
C LEU A 557 -16.54 -12.92 35.94
N ARG A 558 -17.06 -14.15 35.99
CA ARG A 558 -17.42 -14.83 37.23
C ARG A 558 -16.21 -15.10 38.11
N GLU A 559 -15.16 -15.69 37.53
CA GLU A 559 -13.89 -15.97 38.21
C GLU A 559 -13.25 -14.69 38.78
N ILE A 560 -13.20 -13.61 37.98
CA ILE A 560 -12.53 -12.35 38.34
C ILE A 560 -13.33 -11.59 39.41
N LEU A 561 -14.66 -11.48 39.28
CA LEU A 561 -15.48 -10.81 40.29
C LEU A 561 -15.45 -11.55 41.62
N THR A 562 -15.41 -12.89 41.60
CA THR A 562 -15.25 -13.69 42.82
C THR A 562 -13.94 -13.35 43.53
N ARG A 563 -12.82 -13.24 42.80
CA ARG A 563 -11.54 -12.82 43.38
C ARG A 563 -11.47 -11.37 43.83
N LEU A 564 -12.31 -10.49 43.27
CA LEU A 564 -12.39 -9.08 43.63
C LEU A 564 -13.28 -8.82 44.85
N LEU A 565 -14.19 -9.74 45.17
CA LEU A 565 -15.22 -9.54 46.20
C LEU A 565 -15.12 -10.52 47.37
N PHE A 566 -14.32 -11.60 47.25
CA PHE A 566 -14.18 -12.60 48.29
C PHE A 566 -12.71 -12.89 48.61
N ALA A 567 -12.38 -12.87 49.90
CA ALA A 567 -11.11 -13.31 50.45
C ALA A 567 -11.18 -14.81 50.83
N PRO A 568 -10.03 -15.52 50.84
CA PRO A 568 -9.95 -16.82 51.51
C PRO A 568 -10.21 -16.63 53.01
N ASP A 569 -10.80 -17.65 53.64
CA ASP A 569 -10.92 -17.67 55.10
C ASP A 569 -9.52 -17.52 55.72
N SER A 570 -9.40 -16.61 56.69
CA SER A 570 -8.18 -16.51 57.49
C SER A 570 -7.89 -17.90 58.06
N PRO A 571 -6.67 -18.44 57.93
CA PRO A 571 -6.33 -19.65 58.67
C PRO A 571 -6.48 -19.30 60.15
N GLU A 572 -7.46 -19.92 60.83
CA GLU A 572 -7.43 -19.98 62.28
C GLU A 572 -6.03 -20.47 62.66
N GLU A 573 -5.37 -19.77 63.60
CA GLU A 573 -4.09 -20.25 64.13
C GLU A 573 -4.27 -21.73 64.52
N PRO A 574 -3.43 -22.66 64.02
CA PRO A 574 -3.60 -24.06 64.33
C PRO A 574 -3.36 -24.24 65.83
N THR A 575 -4.44 -24.33 66.59
CA THR A 575 -4.45 -24.86 67.95
C THR A 575 -4.26 -26.37 67.86
N GLY A 576 -3.07 -26.80 67.46
CA GLY A 576 -2.79 -28.20 67.27
C GLY A 576 -1.49 -28.44 66.53
N SER A 577 -0.42 -28.67 67.30
CA SER A 577 0.86 -29.19 66.83
C SER A 577 0.65 -30.46 66.00
N THR A 578 0.74 -30.37 64.68
CA THR A 578 1.08 -31.52 63.83
C THR A 578 1.88 -31.00 62.64
N ALA A 579 3.12 -31.48 62.52
CA ALA A 579 4.04 -31.07 61.48
C ALA A 579 3.53 -31.42 60.08
N PRO A 580 3.74 -30.57 59.07
CA PRO A 580 3.27 -30.83 57.70
C PRO A 580 4.13 -31.93 57.05
N THR A 581 3.48 -32.98 56.55
CA THR A 581 4.09 -34.01 55.70
C THR A 581 4.27 -33.51 54.25
N PRO A 582 5.28 -33.97 53.48
CA PRO A 582 5.66 -33.36 52.20
C PRO A 582 4.79 -33.78 50.99
N HIS A 583 3.62 -34.40 51.20
CA HIS A 583 2.82 -35.02 50.14
C HIS A 583 1.33 -34.70 50.27
N THR A 584 0.98 -33.43 50.27
CA THR A 584 -0.41 -33.00 50.07
C THR A 584 -0.46 -32.04 48.90
N SER A 585 -1.13 -32.46 47.84
CA SER A 585 -1.57 -31.61 46.74
C SER A 585 -2.25 -30.36 47.32
N PRO A 586 -2.00 -29.15 46.80
CA PRO A 586 -2.64 -27.95 47.33
C PRO A 586 -4.17 -28.10 47.23
N SER A 587 -4.87 -27.95 48.36
CA SER A 587 -6.33 -27.91 48.37
C SER A 587 -6.83 -26.82 47.41
N PRO A 588 -7.93 -27.06 46.67
CA PRO A 588 -8.47 -26.06 45.75
C PRO A 588 -8.77 -24.75 46.49
N LEU A 589 -8.38 -23.62 45.90
CA LEU A 589 -8.58 -22.28 46.46
C LEU A 589 -10.08 -22.04 46.66
N ARG A 590 -10.51 -21.86 47.91
CA ARG A 590 -11.86 -21.41 48.27
C ARG A 590 -11.81 -19.98 48.79
N LEU A 591 -12.73 -19.16 48.30
CA LEU A 591 -12.96 -17.77 48.67
C LEU A 591 -14.37 -17.70 49.21
N THR A 592 -14.54 -17.21 50.43
CA THR A 592 -15.80 -17.42 51.19
C THR A 592 -16.18 -16.19 51.99
N THR A 593 -15.22 -15.33 52.31
CA THR A 593 -15.45 -14.12 53.10
C THR A 593 -15.61 -12.90 52.19
N PRO A 594 -16.78 -12.24 52.12
CA PRO A 594 -16.95 -10.99 51.38
C PRO A 594 -15.96 -9.92 51.86
N THR A 595 -15.28 -9.24 50.94
CA THR A 595 -14.23 -8.25 51.25
C THR A 595 -14.21 -7.16 50.18
N ALA A 596 -13.88 -5.93 50.56
CA ALA A 596 -13.88 -4.78 49.66
C ALA A 596 -12.83 -4.90 48.52
N PRO A 597 -13.14 -4.43 47.31
CA PRO A 597 -12.22 -4.49 46.16
C PRO A 597 -10.86 -3.84 46.41
N GLY A 598 -10.81 -2.71 47.13
CA GLY A 598 -9.56 -2.04 47.49
C GLY A 598 -8.54 -2.91 48.25
N GLN A 599 -9.00 -3.94 48.96
CA GLN A 599 -8.13 -4.88 49.68
C GLN A 599 -7.73 -6.11 48.84
N LEU A 600 -8.44 -6.37 47.74
CA LEU A 600 -8.32 -7.59 46.94
C LEU A 600 -7.70 -7.37 45.57
N TYR A 601 -7.83 -6.18 44.97
CA TYR A 601 -7.27 -5.89 43.64
C TYR A 601 -5.76 -6.21 43.56
N HIS A 602 -4.99 -5.81 44.58
CA HIS A 602 -3.55 -6.05 44.67
C HIS A 602 -3.17 -7.53 44.90
N LYS A 603 -4.14 -8.39 45.23
CA LYS A 603 -3.96 -9.84 45.36
C LYS A 603 -4.33 -10.59 44.08
N LEU A 604 -4.98 -9.92 43.11
CA LEU A 604 -5.31 -10.54 41.83
C LEU A 604 -4.06 -11.00 41.10
N PRO A 605 -4.10 -12.18 40.45
CA PRO A 605 -3.09 -12.57 39.49
C PRO A 605 -2.89 -11.48 38.42
N PRO A 606 -1.63 -11.19 38.01
CA PRO A 606 -1.36 -10.20 36.96
C PRO A 606 -2.17 -10.40 35.67
N LYS A 607 -2.41 -11.66 35.26
CA LYS A 607 -3.26 -12.01 34.11
C LYS A 607 -4.70 -11.50 34.24
N ASP A 608 -5.26 -11.47 35.44
CA ASP A 608 -6.63 -11.03 35.69
C ASP A 608 -6.72 -9.51 35.60
N ARG A 609 -5.68 -8.81 36.08
CA ARG A 609 -5.56 -7.36 35.92
C ARG A 609 -5.42 -6.96 34.46
N VAL A 610 -4.62 -7.70 33.68
CA VAL A 610 -4.55 -7.51 32.22
C VAL A 610 -5.92 -7.70 31.59
N ALA A 611 -6.66 -8.75 31.97
CA ALA A 611 -7.99 -9.02 31.44
C ALA A 611 -8.98 -7.87 31.74
N ILE A 612 -8.99 -7.35 32.97
CA ILE A 612 -9.83 -6.21 33.37
C ILE A 612 -9.50 -4.97 32.53
N ILE A 613 -8.23 -4.57 32.50
CA ILE A 613 -7.83 -3.34 31.77
C ILE A 613 -8.04 -3.51 30.27
N SER A 614 -7.74 -4.69 29.71
CA SER A 614 -7.99 -5.01 28.29
C SER A 614 -9.47 -4.89 27.94
N PHE A 615 -10.36 -5.38 28.80
CA PHE A 615 -11.80 -5.24 28.64
C PHE A 615 -12.21 -3.76 28.67
N MET A 616 -11.79 -3.00 29.68
CA MET A 616 -12.09 -1.57 29.78
C MET A 616 -11.55 -0.77 28.58
N VAL A 617 -10.36 -1.10 28.09
CA VAL A 617 -9.78 -0.51 26.87
C VAL A 617 -10.63 -0.83 25.65
N SER A 618 -11.09 -2.07 25.49
CA SER A 618 -11.94 -2.45 24.35
C SER A 618 -13.24 -1.64 24.28
N LEU A 619 -13.81 -1.30 25.43
CA LEU A 619 -14.96 -0.42 25.54
C LEU A 619 -14.59 1.05 25.25
N ALA A 620 -13.47 1.53 25.81
CA ALA A 620 -13.00 2.90 25.68
C ALA A 620 -12.72 3.32 24.22
N VAL A 621 -12.38 2.36 23.34
CA VAL A 621 -12.24 2.59 21.89
C VAL A 621 -13.48 3.26 21.29
N SER A 622 -14.68 2.89 21.77
CA SER A 622 -15.96 3.42 21.27
C SER A 622 -16.33 4.81 21.82
N SER A 623 -15.50 5.38 22.69
CA SER A 623 -15.79 6.66 23.32
C SER A 623 -15.67 7.84 22.36
N LYS A 624 -16.47 8.87 22.63
CA LYS A 624 -16.48 10.10 21.84
C LYS A 624 -15.10 10.79 21.81
N ALA A 625 -14.38 10.80 22.93
CA ALA A 625 -13.07 11.44 23.04
C ALA A 625 -12.03 10.76 22.14
N ILE A 626 -12.03 9.43 22.07
CA ILE A 626 -11.12 8.65 21.22
C ILE A 626 -11.46 8.86 19.74
N HIS A 627 -12.74 8.76 19.37
CA HIS A 627 -13.18 8.98 17.99
C HIS A 627 -12.83 10.39 17.48
N GLN A 628 -13.08 11.43 18.28
CA GLN A 628 -12.69 12.80 17.92
C GLN A 628 -11.17 12.96 17.74
N HIS A 629 -10.38 12.28 18.57
CA HIS A 629 -8.93 12.30 18.40
C HIS A 629 -8.48 11.58 17.13
N MET A 630 -9.12 10.46 16.77
CA MET A 630 -8.83 9.73 15.53
C MET A 630 -9.14 10.57 14.28
N GLU A 631 -10.28 11.26 14.27
CA GLU A 631 -10.64 12.20 13.19
C GLU A 631 -9.59 13.32 13.05
N TRP A 632 -9.21 13.94 14.17
CA TRP A 632 -8.15 14.94 14.20
C TRP A 632 -6.82 14.40 13.67
N CYS A 633 -6.41 13.18 14.06
CA CYS A 633 -5.21 12.54 13.52
C CYS A 633 -5.30 12.33 12.00
N GLU A 634 -6.46 11.99 11.46
CA GLU A 634 -6.64 11.79 10.02
C GLU A 634 -6.50 13.08 9.22
N GLU A 635 -7.04 14.18 9.74
CA GLU A 635 -6.86 15.51 9.19
C GLU A 635 -5.38 15.92 9.17
N GLN A 636 -4.68 15.73 10.29
CA GLN A 636 -3.25 16.04 10.40
C GLN A 636 -2.39 15.17 9.47
N LEU A 637 -2.69 13.88 9.32
CA LEU A 637 -2.01 13.02 8.35
C LEU A 637 -2.20 13.50 6.91
N THR A 638 -3.38 14.04 6.58
CA THR A 638 -3.64 14.61 5.26
C THR A 638 -2.84 15.89 5.04
N ALA A 639 -2.70 16.75 6.05
CA ALA A 639 -1.82 17.91 6.00
C ALA A 639 -0.34 17.51 5.82
N LEU A 640 0.17 16.56 6.63
CA LEU A 640 1.55 16.07 6.53
C LEU A 640 1.87 15.42 5.18
N ARG A 641 0.89 14.76 4.53
CA ARG A 641 1.08 14.23 3.17
C ARG A 641 1.31 15.36 2.16
N LYS A 642 0.57 16.46 2.25
CA LYS A 642 0.74 17.63 1.38
C LYS A 642 2.10 18.29 1.63
N GLU A 643 2.44 18.51 2.90
CA GLU A 643 3.74 19.06 3.29
C GLU A 643 4.90 18.17 2.82
N LYS A 644 4.81 16.86 3.00
CA LYS A 644 5.82 15.91 2.52
C LYS A 644 6.03 16.01 1.01
N ILE A 645 4.96 16.14 0.23
CA ILE A 645 5.05 16.29 -1.23
C ILE A 645 5.75 17.61 -1.59
N GLU A 646 5.40 18.70 -0.91
CA GLU A 646 6.00 20.01 -1.14
C GLU A 646 7.49 20.05 -0.79
N VAL A 647 7.88 19.55 0.40
CA VAL A 647 9.28 19.47 0.82
C VAL A 647 10.09 18.60 -0.13
N ASN A 648 9.56 17.47 -0.59
CA ASN A 648 10.24 16.63 -1.58
C ASN A 648 10.38 17.33 -2.95
N ARG A 649 9.40 18.14 -3.35
CA ARG A 649 9.48 18.93 -4.58
C ARG A 649 10.60 19.96 -4.49
N THR A 650 10.66 20.73 -3.41
CA THR A 650 11.72 21.73 -3.18
C THR A 650 13.09 21.07 -3.07
N ARG A 651 13.18 19.93 -2.36
CA ARG A 651 14.43 19.15 -2.27
C ARG A 651 14.92 18.71 -3.63
N LYS A 652 14.01 18.25 -4.49
CA LYS A 652 14.35 17.85 -5.87
C LYS A 652 14.82 19.04 -6.70
N GLN A 653 14.19 20.20 -6.55
CA GLN A 653 14.61 21.44 -7.23
C GLN A 653 16.04 21.83 -6.85
N TYR A 654 16.38 21.88 -5.56
CA TYR A 654 17.75 22.20 -5.14
C TYR A 654 18.78 21.17 -5.59
N LEU A 655 18.43 19.88 -5.64
CA LEU A 655 19.32 18.85 -6.19
C LEU A 655 19.53 19.00 -7.70
N GLU A 656 18.48 19.38 -8.44
CA GLU A 656 18.57 19.67 -9.88
C GLU A 656 19.43 20.94 -10.13
N GLU A 657 19.30 21.98 -9.30
CA GLU A 657 20.13 23.19 -9.33
C GLU A 657 21.60 22.89 -9.00
N MET A 658 21.87 22.08 -7.97
CA MET A 658 23.23 21.63 -7.64
C MET A 658 23.87 20.85 -8.79
N ALA A 659 23.10 19.96 -9.43
CA ALA A 659 23.57 19.19 -10.58
C ALA A 659 23.84 20.09 -11.79
N ALA A 660 23.04 21.14 -12.01
CA ALA A 660 23.25 22.12 -13.07
C ALA A 660 24.56 22.89 -12.85
N ILE A 661 24.80 23.43 -11.65
CA ILE A 661 26.04 24.15 -11.30
C ILE A 661 27.27 23.24 -11.46
N GLN A 662 27.16 21.96 -11.09
CA GLN A 662 28.25 20.99 -11.25
C GLN A 662 28.49 20.60 -12.72
N GLY A 663 27.44 20.58 -13.55
CA GLY A 663 27.54 20.39 -15.00
C GLY A 663 28.22 21.57 -15.69
N GLU A 664 27.81 22.79 -15.36
CA GLU A 664 28.39 24.03 -15.89
C GLU A 664 29.87 24.17 -15.54
N ALA A 665 30.28 23.74 -14.35
CA ALA A 665 31.69 23.70 -13.95
C ALA A 665 32.55 22.66 -14.71
N LYS A 666 31.93 21.66 -15.36
CA LYS A 666 32.61 20.63 -16.16
C LYS A 666 32.69 20.96 -17.65
N ASP A 667 31.74 21.74 -18.17
CA ASP A 667 31.65 22.10 -19.60
C ASP A 667 32.47 23.34 -19.98
N GLU A 668 33.20 23.97 -19.03
CA GLU A 668 34.23 24.95 -19.38
C GLU A 668 35.36 24.26 -20.18
N PRO A 669 35.65 24.68 -21.43
CA PRO A 669 36.66 24.03 -22.25
C PRO A 669 38.04 24.21 -21.60
N LYS A 670 38.71 23.09 -21.31
CA LYS A 670 40.17 23.04 -21.15
C LYS A 670 40.76 23.57 -22.46
N ALA A 671 41.17 24.83 -22.47
CA ALA A 671 41.99 25.36 -23.56
C ALA A 671 43.26 24.52 -23.61
N ASN A 672 43.43 23.77 -24.70
CA ASN A 672 44.67 23.09 -25.04
C ASN A 672 45.81 24.11 -25.08
N GLY A 673 46.63 24.10 -24.03
CA GLY A 673 47.93 24.74 -23.99
C GLY A 673 48.90 23.72 -23.41
N ASN A 674 49.58 23.02 -24.29
CA ASN A 674 50.68 22.12 -23.96
C ASN A 674 51.83 22.97 -23.40
N VAL A 675 52.08 22.92 -22.08
CA VAL A 675 53.33 23.39 -21.48
C VAL A 675 53.70 22.44 -20.35
N ASP A 676 54.97 22.04 -20.37
CA ASP A 676 55.68 21.06 -19.56
C ASP A 676 55.40 21.10 -18.05
N GLU A 677 55.73 19.94 -17.46
CA GLU A 677 55.90 19.69 -16.05
C GLU A 677 56.74 20.74 -15.32
N ASP A 678 56.46 20.81 -14.01
CA ASP A 678 57.28 21.37 -12.94
C ASP A 678 57.11 22.87 -12.67
N VAL A 679 56.35 23.20 -11.62
CA VAL A 679 56.80 24.04 -10.47
C VAL A 679 55.79 23.85 -9.33
N THR A 680 56.26 23.19 -8.27
CA THR A 680 55.70 23.22 -6.91
C THR A 680 55.37 24.64 -6.44
N MET A 681 54.11 24.90 -6.11
CA MET A 681 53.71 26.13 -5.41
C MET A 681 54.14 26.07 -3.94
N HIS A 682 55.27 26.72 -3.63
CA HIS A 682 55.55 27.15 -2.26
C HIS A 682 54.92 28.53 -2.02
N GLU A 683 54.20 28.61 -0.91
CA GLU A 683 53.54 29.80 -0.37
C GLU A 683 54.59 30.75 0.23
N SER A 684 54.57 32.03 -0.14
CA SER A 684 55.13 33.18 0.61
C SER A 684 54.75 34.49 -0.13
N SER A 685 53.87 35.32 0.43
CA SER A 685 54.19 36.50 1.26
C SER A 685 54.65 37.73 0.46
N ASP A 686 53.72 38.67 0.31
CA ASP A 686 53.79 40.09 0.69
C ASP A 686 55.02 40.99 0.38
N LEU A 687 54.69 42.18 -0.14
CA LEU A 687 55.41 43.47 -0.10
C LEU A 687 56.78 43.61 -0.81
N SER A 688 56.81 44.45 -1.85
CA SER A 688 57.54 45.74 -1.81
C SER A 688 57.43 46.50 -3.14
N ASP A 689 57.34 47.82 -3.01
CA ASP A 689 57.06 48.85 -4.01
C ASP A 689 58.33 49.68 -4.20
N ILE A 690 59.03 49.60 -5.34
CA ILE A 690 60.03 50.58 -5.82
C ILE A 690 60.13 50.51 -7.36
N PRO A 691 60.16 51.67 -8.05
CA PRO A 691 61.07 51.80 -9.19
C PRO A 691 61.94 53.06 -9.11
N VAL A 692 63.25 52.88 -9.34
CA VAL A 692 64.22 53.95 -9.66
C VAL A 692 64.52 53.92 -11.16
N SER A 693 64.42 55.12 -11.75
CA SER A 693 65.03 55.74 -12.95
C SER A 693 65.74 54.89 -14.04
N ASP A 694 65.26 55.17 -15.27
CA ASP A 694 65.89 55.39 -16.59
C ASP A 694 66.85 54.39 -17.27
N GLY A 695 66.50 54.13 -18.53
CA GLY A 695 67.34 53.50 -19.56
C GLY A 695 66.51 53.08 -20.78
N GLU A 696 66.47 53.92 -21.83
CA GLU A 696 65.75 53.71 -23.09
C GLU A 696 66.31 52.54 -23.94
N SER A 697 65.42 51.72 -24.51
CA SER A 697 65.46 51.27 -25.92
C SER A 697 64.36 50.24 -26.30
N ALA A 698 63.42 50.68 -27.16
CA ALA A 698 62.62 49.90 -28.15
C ALA A 698 61.65 48.77 -27.68
N PRO A 699 60.63 48.38 -28.48
CA PRO A 699 59.25 48.21 -28.00
C PRO A 699 58.91 46.78 -27.51
N ARG A 700 58.55 46.64 -26.22
CA ARG A 700 57.96 45.40 -25.64
C ARG A 700 56.55 45.61 -25.07
N THR A 701 55.76 46.49 -25.67
CA THR A 701 54.39 46.86 -25.21
C THR A 701 53.30 45.83 -25.56
N SER A 702 53.57 44.90 -26.49
CA SER A 702 52.62 43.86 -26.90
C SER A 702 52.54 42.69 -25.89
N THR A 703 53.69 42.17 -25.44
CA THR A 703 53.76 40.95 -24.63
C THR A 703 53.28 41.15 -23.19
N ARG A 704 53.56 42.31 -22.57
CA ARG A 704 53.10 42.66 -21.21
C ARG A 704 51.58 42.86 -21.11
N ARG A 705 50.94 43.37 -22.17
CA ARG A 705 49.47 43.49 -22.26
C ARG A 705 48.78 42.13 -22.38
N SER A 706 49.38 41.16 -23.08
CA SER A 706 48.85 39.80 -23.19
C SER A 706 48.87 39.06 -21.85
N ALA A 707 49.99 39.09 -21.12
CA ALA A 707 50.14 38.45 -19.82
C ALA A 707 49.25 39.09 -18.73
N ALA A 708 49.03 40.41 -18.77
CA ALA A 708 48.10 41.09 -17.88
C ALA A 708 46.63 40.71 -18.16
N LYS A 709 46.27 40.50 -19.43
CA LYS A 709 44.93 40.06 -19.84
C LYS A 709 44.69 38.60 -19.45
N GLU A 710 45.70 37.72 -19.59
CA GLU A 710 45.64 36.33 -19.11
C GLU A 710 45.52 36.23 -17.59
N ARG A 711 46.30 36.99 -16.82
CA ARG A 711 46.17 37.02 -15.35
C ARG A 711 44.80 37.52 -14.89
N LYS A 712 44.22 38.50 -15.59
CA LYS A 712 42.86 39.00 -15.31
C LYS A 712 41.79 37.96 -15.65
N ALA A 713 41.96 37.23 -16.75
CA ALA A 713 41.07 36.12 -17.13
C ALA A 713 41.16 34.92 -16.18
N ALA A 714 42.38 34.55 -15.75
CA ALA A 714 42.60 33.49 -14.77
C ALA A 714 41.99 33.84 -13.40
N ARG A 715 42.14 35.09 -12.94
CA ARG A 715 41.48 35.58 -11.72
C ARG A 715 39.95 35.59 -11.83
N ALA A 716 39.40 35.96 -12.99
CA ALA A 716 37.96 35.92 -13.24
C ALA A 716 37.41 34.48 -13.23
N LYS A 717 38.12 33.52 -13.86
CA LYS A 717 37.77 32.10 -13.82
C LYS A 717 37.85 31.51 -12.41
N ALA A 718 38.93 31.79 -11.67
CA ALA A 718 39.07 31.36 -10.28
C ALA A 718 37.96 31.95 -9.38
N SER A 719 37.57 33.20 -9.60
CA SER A 719 36.44 33.84 -8.90
C SER A 719 35.11 33.16 -9.21
N SER A 720 34.86 32.82 -10.48
CA SER A 720 33.63 32.13 -10.91
C SER A 720 33.53 30.71 -10.34
N ILE A 721 34.62 29.94 -10.36
CA ILE A 721 34.69 28.60 -9.75
C ILE A 721 34.44 28.68 -8.24
N LYS A 722 35.05 29.65 -7.55
CA LYS A 722 34.84 29.85 -6.10
C LYS A 722 33.39 30.23 -5.78
N GLN A 723 32.74 31.02 -6.64
CA GLN A 723 31.34 31.41 -6.50
C GLN A 723 30.39 30.21 -6.72
N ALA A 724 30.61 29.41 -7.77
CA ALA A 724 29.86 28.19 -8.04
C ALA A 724 30.00 27.16 -6.89
N GLN A 725 31.21 27.01 -6.33
CA GLN A 725 31.43 26.15 -5.16
C GLN A 725 30.73 26.67 -3.90
N ALA A 726 30.70 27.98 -3.68
CA ALA A 726 29.98 28.58 -2.55
C ALA A 726 28.47 28.41 -2.67
N GLU A 727 27.92 28.55 -3.89
CA GLU A 727 26.50 28.33 -4.17
C GLU A 727 26.12 26.86 -4.01
N HIS A 728 26.95 25.93 -4.49
CA HIS A 728 26.76 24.50 -4.28
C HIS A 728 26.75 24.14 -2.79
N ARG A 729 27.63 24.73 -1.96
CA ARG A 729 27.62 24.53 -0.50
C ARG A 729 26.35 25.08 0.15
N ARG A 730 25.90 26.25 -0.29
CA ARG A 730 24.65 26.86 0.20
C ARG A 730 23.44 25.98 -0.12
N LEU A 731 23.34 25.46 -1.35
CA LEU A 731 22.25 24.56 -1.74
C LEU A 731 22.31 23.23 -0.98
N ASP A 732 23.51 22.70 -0.73
CA ASP A 732 23.69 21.49 0.08
C ASP A 732 23.19 21.70 1.53
N GLU A 733 23.46 22.86 2.13
CA GLU A 733 22.91 23.24 3.45
C GLU A 733 21.37 23.31 3.43
N GLU A 734 20.76 23.87 2.38
CA GLU A 734 19.31 23.90 2.23
C GLU A 734 18.71 22.50 2.04
N VAL A 735 19.33 21.63 1.24
CA VAL A 735 18.93 20.22 1.11
C VAL A 735 19.01 19.51 2.46
N ASN A 736 20.09 19.72 3.23
CA ASN A 736 20.24 19.15 4.56
C ASN A 736 19.15 19.65 5.54
N LYS A 737 18.72 20.92 5.44
CA LYS A 737 17.58 21.44 6.22
C LYS A 737 16.27 20.74 5.82
N LEU A 738 16.03 20.54 4.52
CA LEU A 738 14.85 19.84 4.03
C LEU A 738 14.86 18.37 4.45
N ASP A 739 16.02 17.71 4.48
CA ASP A 739 16.14 16.33 4.95
C ASP A 739 15.79 16.19 6.43
N ARG A 740 16.29 17.09 7.29
CA ARG A 740 15.87 17.15 8.70
C ARG A 740 14.37 17.41 8.86
N ARG A 741 13.79 18.24 7.99
CA ARG A 741 12.34 18.49 7.98
C ARG A 741 11.56 17.25 7.53
N LEU A 742 12.03 16.52 6.52
CA LEU A 742 11.43 15.25 6.10
C LEU A 742 11.47 14.22 7.22
N GLU A 743 12.59 14.07 7.93
CA GLU A 743 12.68 13.20 9.10
C GLU A 743 11.67 13.60 10.18
N GLY A 744 11.51 14.89 10.45
CA GLY A 744 10.50 15.42 11.37
C GLY A 744 9.07 15.06 10.95
N ILE A 745 8.73 15.29 9.68
CA ILE A 745 7.44 14.89 9.11
C ILE A 745 7.23 13.38 9.23
N GLU A 746 8.26 12.56 9.01
CA GLU A 746 8.14 11.11 9.10
C GLU A 746 7.91 10.62 10.53
N ARG A 747 8.53 11.25 11.53
CA ARG A 747 8.27 10.98 12.95
C ARG A 747 6.84 11.34 13.34
N GLU A 748 6.37 12.54 13.00
CA GLU A 748 4.98 12.93 13.27
C GLU A 748 3.98 12.08 12.48
N PHE A 749 4.31 11.70 11.25
CA PHE A 749 3.47 10.80 10.45
C PHE A 749 3.35 9.42 11.11
N ARG A 750 4.45 8.85 11.61
CA ARG A 750 4.43 7.59 12.37
C ARG A 750 3.57 7.72 13.62
N LYS A 751 3.77 8.80 14.37
CA LYS A 751 3.05 9.09 15.61
C LYS A 751 1.53 9.12 15.40
N LEU A 752 1.06 9.91 14.44
CA LEU A 752 -0.37 10.07 14.13
C LEU A 752 -0.96 8.84 13.43
N LEU A 753 -0.20 8.17 12.56
CA LEU A 753 -0.67 6.95 11.91
C LEU A 753 -0.94 5.85 12.94
N GLY A 754 -0.12 5.76 14.00
CA GLY A 754 -0.32 4.84 15.11
C GLY A 754 -1.69 5.00 15.81
N CYS A 755 -2.22 6.24 15.88
CA CYS A 755 -3.55 6.53 16.46
C CYS A 755 -4.73 6.06 15.62
N ILE A 756 -4.53 5.81 14.32
CA ILE A 756 -5.59 5.34 13.43
C ILE A 756 -5.43 3.84 13.18
N ARG A 757 -4.19 3.43 12.90
CA ARG A 757 -3.85 2.05 12.58
C ARG A 757 -2.36 1.80 12.81
N VAL A 758 -2.08 1.01 13.82
CA VAL A 758 -0.75 0.42 14.03
C VAL A 758 -0.41 -0.51 12.87
N LYS A 759 0.80 -0.39 12.33
CA LYS A 759 1.30 -1.27 11.26
C LYS A 759 2.60 -1.94 11.69
N PRO A 760 2.80 -3.21 11.33
CA PRO A 760 4.10 -3.84 11.49
C PRO A 760 5.14 -3.09 10.63
N LEU A 761 6.40 -3.13 11.06
CA LEU A 761 7.54 -2.58 10.32
C LEU A 761 7.70 -3.27 8.96
N GLY A 762 7.36 -4.56 8.89
CA GLY A 762 7.31 -5.36 7.67
C GLY A 762 7.03 -6.83 7.97
N ARG A 763 7.31 -7.68 6.99
CA ARG A 763 7.15 -9.13 7.08
C ARG A 763 8.43 -9.81 6.59
N ASP A 764 8.77 -10.97 7.15
CA ASP A 764 9.87 -11.81 6.65
C ASP A 764 9.42 -12.74 5.51
N ARG A 765 10.33 -13.62 5.05
CA ARG A 765 10.04 -14.61 4.01
C ARG A 765 8.89 -15.57 4.38
N PHE A 766 8.72 -15.88 5.67
CA PHE A 766 7.68 -16.76 6.22
C PHE A 766 6.45 -16.00 6.73
N TYR A 767 6.25 -14.75 6.29
CA TYR A 767 5.11 -13.91 6.68
C TYR A 767 5.02 -13.59 8.18
N ASN A 768 6.07 -13.85 8.97
CA ASN A 768 6.12 -13.38 10.34
C ASN A 768 6.13 -11.85 10.31
N ARG A 769 5.25 -11.24 11.10
CA ARG A 769 5.10 -9.79 11.19
C ARG A 769 6.09 -9.26 12.21
N VAL A 770 6.89 -8.28 11.79
CA VAL A 770 7.85 -7.61 12.67
C VAL A 770 7.25 -6.31 13.17
N TRP A 771 7.14 -6.17 14.49
CA TRP A 771 6.53 -5.02 15.14
C TRP A 771 7.55 -4.22 15.94
N TRP A 772 7.41 -2.90 15.83
CA TRP A 772 8.12 -1.93 16.65
C TRP A 772 7.10 -0.89 17.08
N PHE A 773 6.86 -0.75 18.37
CA PHE A 773 5.77 0.06 18.92
C PHE A 773 6.20 1.47 19.34
N ASP A 774 7.50 1.76 19.37
CA ASP A 774 7.96 3.06 19.88
C ASP A 774 7.63 4.18 18.90
N GLY A 775 7.36 5.38 19.44
CA GLY A 775 7.11 6.57 18.64
C GLY A 775 5.69 6.69 18.09
N MET A 776 4.70 6.14 18.79
CA MET A 776 3.30 6.16 18.40
C MET A 776 2.45 6.96 19.39
N GLY A 777 1.48 7.71 18.87
CA GLY A 777 0.54 8.52 19.65
C GLY A 777 1.19 9.48 20.65
N ALA A 778 0.91 9.34 21.95
CA ALA A 778 1.42 10.28 22.96
C ALA A 778 2.92 10.11 23.28
N ALA A 779 3.56 9.01 22.84
CA ALA A 779 4.99 8.76 23.04
C ALA A 779 5.83 9.26 21.87
N SER A 780 6.68 10.26 22.13
CA SER A 780 7.66 10.78 21.17
C SER A 780 8.92 9.91 21.14
N LEU A 781 9.53 9.73 19.96
CA LEU A 781 10.86 9.10 19.83
C LEU A 781 12.01 9.97 20.33
N ILE A 782 11.77 11.28 20.47
CA ILE A 782 12.79 12.25 20.84
C ILE A 782 12.23 13.09 21.99
N GLY A 783 12.99 13.14 23.08
CA GLY A 783 12.70 13.94 24.26
C GLY A 783 13.29 15.35 24.20
N SER A 784 13.19 16.08 25.30
CA SER A 784 13.87 17.37 25.44
C SER A 784 15.38 17.22 25.21
N GLY A 785 15.96 18.16 24.45
CA GLY A 785 17.39 18.15 24.14
C GLY A 785 17.83 17.14 23.06
N GLY A 786 16.89 16.52 22.33
CA GLY A 786 17.25 15.63 21.21
C GLY A 786 17.58 14.19 21.60
N THR A 787 17.38 13.82 22.87
CA THR A 787 17.65 12.47 23.38
C THR A 787 16.63 11.45 22.89
N VAL A 788 17.08 10.28 22.44
CA VAL A 788 16.17 9.20 22.00
C VAL A 788 15.44 8.62 23.20
N GLN A 789 14.11 8.56 23.12
CA GLN A 789 13.23 7.93 24.11
C GLN A 789 12.78 6.55 23.58
N TYR A 790 12.41 5.66 24.50
CA TYR A 790 11.84 4.36 24.17
C TYR A 790 10.50 4.17 24.90
N GLY A 791 9.64 3.33 24.33
CA GLY A 791 8.42 2.87 24.98
C GLY A 791 8.56 1.42 25.39
N THR A 792 8.81 0.56 24.40
CA THR A 792 9.13 -0.86 24.59
C THR A 792 10.63 -1.10 24.62
N GLY A 793 11.43 -0.38 23.82
CA GLY A 793 12.86 -0.65 23.65
C GLY A 793 13.15 -2.07 23.15
N ARG A 794 12.22 -2.69 22.41
CA ARG A 794 12.27 -4.09 21.96
C ARG A 794 11.75 -4.22 20.52
N ILE A 795 12.05 -5.34 19.86
CA ILE A 795 11.47 -5.71 18.56
C ILE A 795 10.67 -7.00 18.72
N PHE A 796 9.39 -6.96 18.35
CA PHE A 796 8.50 -8.10 18.49
C PHE A 796 8.33 -8.80 17.16
N ILE A 797 8.33 -10.14 17.20
CA ILE A 797 8.04 -11.00 16.07
C ILE A 797 6.72 -11.69 16.38
N GLN A 798 5.75 -11.51 15.48
CA GLN A 798 4.49 -12.22 15.54
C GLN A 798 4.44 -13.23 14.41
N GLY A 799 4.06 -14.47 14.71
CA GLY A 799 3.86 -15.51 13.71
C GLY A 799 2.89 -15.09 12.61
N ALA A 800 2.97 -15.78 11.47
CA ALA A 800 2.05 -15.57 10.35
C ALA A 800 0.58 -15.59 10.83
N SER A 801 -0.30 -14.80 10.21
CA SER A 801 -1.73 -14.93 10.50
C SER A 801 -2.22 -16.26 9.97
N GLU A 802 -3.36 -16.73 10.47
CA GLU A 802 -3.99 -17.95 9.94
C GLU A 802 -4.14 -17.88 8.41
N PHE A 803 -4.57 -16.73 7.89
CA PHE A 803 -4.67 -16.48 6.45
C PHE A 803 -3.31 -16.52 5.73
N ASP A 804 -2.29 -15.86 6.27
CA ASP A 804 -0.96 -15.85 5.66
C ASP A 804 -0.30 -17.26 5.74
N ALA A 805 -0.56 -18.01 6.83
CA ALA A 805 -0.13 -19.39 6.99
C ALA A 805 -0.81 -20.32 5.98
N GLU A 806 -2.11 -20.16 5.73
CA GLU A 806 -2.82 -20.92 4.70
C GLU A 806 -2.27 -20.63 3.28
N ILE A 807 -1.85 -19.39 3.02
CA ILE A 807 -1.17 -19.03 1.75
C ILE A 807 0.19 -19.71 1.64
N LEU A 808 0.96 -19.76 2.73
CA LEU A 808 2.26 -20.41 2.78
C LEU A 808 2.16 -21.91 2.44
N HIS A 809 1.25 -22.63 3.11
CA HIS A 809 1.05 -24.07 2.89
C HIS A 809 0.56 -24.38 1.47
N ARG A 810 -0.28 -23.53 0.89
CA ARG A 810 -0.77 -23.72 -0.50
C ARG A 810 0.31 -23.56 -1.56
N ARG A 811 1.41 -22.89 -1.26
CA ARG A 811 2.42 -22.53 -2.25
C ARG A 811 3.59 -23.50 -2.32
N GLU A 812 3.99 -24.07 -1.19
CA GLU A 812 5.17 -24.92 -1.11
C GLU A 812 4.88 -26.08 -0.15
N GLU A 813 4.81 -27.31 -0.69
CA GLU A 813 4.50 -28.52 0.08
C GLU A 813 5.55 -28.80 1.18
N ASN A 814 6.78 -28.29 1.03
CA ASN A 814 7.90 -28.49 1.97
C ASN A 814 8.20 -27.25 2.84
N ILE A 815 7.24 -26.33 3.01
CA ILE A 815 7.47 -25.08 3.75
C ILE A 815 7.89 -25.32 5.20
N GLU A 816 7.33 -26.33 5.87
CA GLU A 816 7.66 -26.66 7.26
C GLU A 816 9.12 -27.14 7.40
N GLU A 817 9.61 -27.96 6.48
CA GLU A 817 11.00 -28.40 6.47
C GLU A 817 11.95 -27.22 6.29
N ARG A 818 11.61 -26.32 5.36
CA ARG A 818 12.39 -25.11 5.14
C ARG A 818 12.40 -24.19 6.35
N ARG A 819 11.25 -24.01 7.02
CA ARG A 819 11.16 -23.29 8.30
C ARG A 819 12.01 -23.94 9.38
N ARG A 820 12.02 -25.27 9.47
CA ARG A 820 12.86 -26.01 10.43
C ARG A 820 14.35 -25.79 10.18
N ILE A 821 14.78 -25.71 8.92
CA ILE A 821 16.18 -25.45 8.55
C ILE A 821 16.57 -23.99 8.80
N GLU A 822 15.73 -23.03 8.38
CA GLU A 822 16.07 -21.60 8.40
C GLU A 822 15.71 -20.89 9.70
N GLU A 823 14.62 -21.26 10.38
CA GLU A 823 14.22 -20.69 11.69
C GLU A 823 14.72 -21.54 12.87
N GLY A 824 14.90 -22.86 12.68
CA GLY A 824 15.17 -23.81 13.76
C GLY A 824 13.90 -24.19 14.55
N PRO A 825 13.88 -25.37 15.21
CA PRO A 825 12.68 -25.87 15.89
C PRO A 825 12.20 -24.93 17.03
N GLU A 826 13.13 -24.36 17.79
CA GLU A 826 12.83 -23.42 18.89
C GLU A 826 12.40 -22.04 18.40
N GLY A 827 12.82 -21.66 17.19
CA GLY A 827 12.55 -20.36 16.59
C GLY A 827 11.24 -20.33 15.79
N MET A 828 10.60 -21.46 15.54
CA MET A 828 9.34 -21.53 14.79
C MET A 828 8.17 -21.00 15.64
N LEU A 829 7.51 -19.97 15.12
CA LEU A 829 6.30 -19.41 15.71
C LEU A 829 5.05 -20.03 15.09
N GLY A 830 4.09 -20.37 15.93
CA GLY A 830 2.72 -20.72 15.53
C GLY A 830 1.95 -19.52 14.98
N ALA A 831 0.71 -19.74 14.55
CA ALA A 831 -0.12 -18.66 14.02
C ALA A 831 -0.39 -17.59 15.09
N ASN A 832 -0.12 -16.33 14.75
CA ASN A 832 -0.28 -15.17 15.65
C ASN A 832 0.52 -15.20 16.98
N GLU A 833 1.38 -16.21 17.22
CA GLU A 833 2.23 -16.29 18.42
C GLU A 833 3.22 -15.13 18.49
N TRP A 834 3.51 -14.67 19.71
CA TRP A 834 4.43 -13.56 19.96
C TRP A 834 5.76 -14.06 20.53
N ALA A 835 6.84 -13.44 20.05
CA ALA A 835 8.18 -13.56 20.60
C ALA A 835 8.92 -12.22 20.47
N VAL A 836 10.05 -12.06 21.16
CA VAL A 836 10.73 -10.77 21.24
C VAL A 836 12.25 -10.90 21.11
N TYR A 837 12.87 -9.91 20.48
CA TYR A 837 14.31 -9.63 20.59
C TYR A 837 14.50 -8.47 21.56
N ASN A 838 15.34 -8.69 22.57
CA ASN A 838 15.57 -7.73 23.65
C ASN A 838 16.90 -7.00 23.47
N ASP A 839 17.88 -7.65 22.84
CA ASP A 839 19.23 -7.14 22.75
C ASP A 839 19.53 -6.57 21.36
N LEU A 840 20.40 -5.57 21.34
CA LEU A 840 20.78 -4.93 20.09
C LEU A 840 21.48 -5.90 19.15
N GLU A 841 22.29 -6.81 19.70
CA GLU A 841 23.02 -7.82 18.95
C GLU A 841 22.04 -8.77 18.25
N GLU A 842 21.03 -9.30 18.96
CA GLU A 842 19.99 -10.15 18.39
C GLU A 842 19.27 -9.46 17.21
N VAL A 843 18.91 -8.19 17.39
CA VAL A 843 18.25 -7.40 16.33
C VAL A 843 19.19 -7.19 15.13
N GLN A 844 20.47 -6.92 15.36
CA GLN A 844 21.47 -6.81 14.29
C GLN A 844 21.64 -8.12 13.54
N GLU A 845 21.68 -9.25 14.25
CA GLU A 845 21.75 -10.57 13.63
C GLU A 845 20.49 -10.88 12.81
N PHE A 846 19.32 -10.51 13.31
CA PHE A 846 18.05 -10.67 12.62
C PHE A 846 18.03 -9.85 11.33
N VAL A 847 18.44 -8.57 11.39
CA VAL A 847 18.54 -7.70 10.21
C VAL A 847 19.59 -8.25 9.23
N ALA A 848 20.70 -8.81 9.71
CA ALA A 848 21.71 -9.44 8.84
C ALA A 848 21.17 -10.68 8.11
N TRP A 849 20.30 -11.46 8.75
CA TRP A 849 19.67 -12.67 8.19
C TRP A 849 18.66 -12.38 7.06
N LEU A 850 17.99 -11.23 7.07
CA LEU A 850 17.04 -10.86 6.02
C LEU A 850 17.71 -10.77 4.64
N ASN A 851 17.06 -11.22 3.57
CA ASN A 851 17.62 -11.29 2.24
C ASN A 851 17.13 -10.13 1.34
N PRO A 852 18.01 -9.20 0.92
CA PRO A 852 17.62 -8.06 0.08
C PRO A 852 17.22 -8.46 -1.35
N LYS A 853 17.40 -9.73 -1.74
CA LYS A 853 16.91 -10.27 -3.01
C LYS A 853 15.41 -10.55 -2.99
N GLY A 854 14.80 -10.67 -1.81
CA GLY A 854 13.36 -10.86 -1.61
C GLY A 854 12.61 -9.53 -1.53
N VAL A 855 11.36 -9.48 -2.03
CA VAL A 855 10.54 -8.26 -2.02
C VAL A 855 10.17 -7.83 -0.60
N ARG A 856 9.70 -8.75 0.26
CA ARG A 856 9.26 -8.42 1.62
C ARG A 856 10.45 -8.10 2.51
N GLU A 857 11.49 -8.90 2.44
CA GLU A 857 12.68 -8.75 3.29
C GLU A 857 13.51 -7.52 2.92
N LEU A 858 13.57 -7.14 1.64
CA LEU A 858 14.17 -5.86 1.24
C LEU A 858 13.37 -4.67 1.81
N ALA A 859 12.04 -4.72 1.76
CA ALA A 859 11.20 -3.67 2.32
C ALA A 859 11.39 -3.57 3.85
N LEU A 860 11.49 -4.71 4.54
CA LEU A 860 11.76 -4.77 5.98
C LEU A 860 13.17 -4.24 6.32
N LYS A 861 14.20 -4.62 5.56
CA LYS A 861 15.56 -4.08 5.71
C LYS A 861 15.59 -2.56 5.56
N ASN A 862 14.96 -2.03 4.52
CA ASN A 862 14.86 -0.59 4.30
C ASN A 862 14.14 0.12 5.46
N ALA A 863 13.11 -0.50 6.03
CA ALA A 863 12.42 0.03 7.19
C ALA A 863 13.31 0.07 8.44
N PHE A 864 14.09 -0.99 8.71
CA PHE A 864 15.09 -0.97 9.78
C PHE A 864 16.14 0.11 9.56
N THR A 865 16.73 0.21 8.37
CA THR A 865 17.72 1.24 8.05
C THR A 865 17.19 2.65 8.31
N LYS A 866 15.95 2.92 7.89
CA LYS A 866 15.29 4.21 8.10
C LYS A 866 15.12 4.56 9.58
N TRP A 867 14.75 3.59 10.42
CA TRP A 867 14.43 3.82 11.83
C TRP A 867 15.57 3.47 12.80
N TRP A 868 16.72 3.03 12.29
CA TRP A 868 17.83 2.51 13.09
C TRP A 868 18.36 3.50 14.13
N ASN A 869 18.41 4.79 13.76
CA ASN A 869 18.84 5.88 14.64
C ASN A 869 17.92 6.09 15.85
N HIS A 870 16.76 5.45 15.87
CA HIS A 870 15.84 5.44 17.00
C HIS A 870 15.76 4.06 17.67
N ILE A 871 15.69 2.98 16.88
CA ILE A 871 15.62 1.60 17.38
C ILE A 871 16.87 1.26 18.20
N GLY A 872 18.07 1.43 17.63
CA GLY A 872 19.31 1.03 18.28
C GLY A 872 19.57 1.76 19.60
N PRO A 873 19.54 3.10 19.63
CA PRO A 873 19.67 3.85 20.87
C PRO A 873 18.54 3.58 21.88
N GLY A 874 17.31 3.35 21.42
CA GLY A 874 16.18 3.00 22.29
C GLY A 874 16.39 1.69 23.05
N ILE A 875 16.84 0.64 22.36
CA ILE A 875 17.20 -0.66 22.98
C ILE A 875 18.32 -0.48 24.00
N ARG A 876 19.40 0.24 23.65
CA ARG A 876 20.52 0.48 24.58
C ARG A 876 20.09 1.25 25.82
N ARG A 877 19.21 2.25 25.66
CA ARG A 877 18.73 3.04 26.78
C ARG A 877 17.88 2.22 27.73
N ARG A 878 16.98 1.37 27.20
CA ARG A 878 16.26 0.39 28.01
C ARG A 878 17.20 -0.51 28.80
N ALA A 879 18.21 -1.08 28.14
CA ALA A 879 19.19 -1.93 28.82
C ALA A 879 19.95 -1.18 29.93
N ALA A 880 20.31 0.09 29.69
CA ALA A 880 20.94 0.93 30.70
C ALA A 880 20.02 1.21 31.89
N ASP A 881 18.75 1.51 31.65
CA ASP A 881 17.76 1.75 32.70
C ASP A 881 17.52 0.47 33.53
N LEU A 882 17.35 -0.68 32.88
CA LEU A 882 17.23 -1.97 33.56
C LEU A 882 18.46 -2.29 34.41
N ASN A 883 19.67 -2.02 33.90
CA ASN A 883 20.91 -2.24 34.66
C ASN A 883 21.07 -1.26 35.82
N ALA A 884 20.62 -0.01 35.68
CA ALA A 884 20.62 0.98 36.76
C ALA A 884 19.68 0.59 37.90
N HIS A 885 18.60 -0.12 37.59
CA HIS A 885 17.62 -0.63 38.56
C HIS A 885 17.80 -2.11 38.90
N ALA A 886 18.78 -2.79 38.29
CA ALA A 886 19.07 -4.19 38.58
C ALA A 886 19.54 -4.33 40.03
N ARG A 887 18.92 -5.24 40.76
CA ARG A 887 19.28 -5.54 42.15
C ARG A 887 20.68 -6.15 42.17
N ILE A 888 21.70 -5.35 42.50
CA ILE A 888 23.02 -5.86 42.84
C ILE A 888 22.83 -6.72 44.09
N PRO A 889 23.20 -8.02 44.08
CA PRO A 889 23.21 -8.82 45.30
C PRO A 889 24.19 -8.17 46.28
N GLU A 890 23.68 -7.41 47.26
CA GLU A 890 24.52 -6.83 48.31
C GLU A 890 25.23 -7.99 49.02
N ALA A 891 26.55 -8.07 48.84
CA ALA A 891 27.40 -8.97 49.60
C ALA A 891 27.23 -8.67 51.08
N ARG A 892 26.53 -9.57 51.80
CA ARG A 892 26.47 -9.72 53.26
C ARG A 892 26.83 -8.44 54.04
N ARG A 893 25.96 -7.44 54.03
CA ARG A 893 25.94 -6.45 55.11
C ARG A 893 24.52 -6.30 55.63
N SER A 894 24.36 -6.75 56.87
CA SER A 894 23.19 -6.60 57.70
C SER A 894 22.83 -5.12 57.86
N SER A 895 21.84 -4.65 57.11
CA SER A 895 20.98 -3.55 57.55
C SER A 895 19.57 -3.84 57.04
N ARG A 896 18.60 -3.90 57.94
CA ARG A 896 17.17 -4.01 57.61
C ARG A 896 16.74 -2.71 56.91
N LYS A 897 16.98 -2.58 55.61
CA LYS A 897 16.22 -1.62 54.79
C LYS A 897 14.80 -2.17 54.69
N SER A 898 13.80 -1.33 54.96
CA SER A 898 12.39 -1.73 54.84
C SER A 898 12.08 -2.04 53.37
N ALA A 899 11.47 -3.21 53.09
CA ALA A 899 11.07 -3.61 51.73
C ALA A 899 10.19 -2.56 51.04
N ALA A 900 9.42 -1.77 51.80
CA ALA A 900 8.64 -0.65 51.28
C ALA A 900 9.51 0.48 50.71
N ALA A 901 10.67 0.77 51.32
CA ALA A 901 11.60 1.79 50.84
C ALA A 901 12.33 1.36 49.56
N GLU A 902 12.51 0.07 49.35
CA GLU A 902 13.06 -0.48 48.10
C GLU A 902 12.01 -0.43 46.98
N LEU A 903 10.75 -0.75 47.28
CA LEU A 903 9.65 -0.69 46.31
C LEU A 903 9.43 0.72 45.73
N LEU A 904 9.55 1.77 46.55
CA LEU A 904 9.43 3.16 46.11
C LEU A 904 10.52 3.57 45.09
N ARG A 905 11.61 2.81 44.97
CA ARG A 905 12.68 3.07 44.00
C ARG A 905 12.45 2.40 42.65
N GLU A 906 11.49 1.49 42.53
CA GLU A 906 11.16 0.84 41.27
C GLU A 906 10.64 1.88 40.26
N PRO A 907 11.02 1.81 38.96
CA PRO A 907 10.69 2.85 37.97
C PRO A 907 9.19 3.19 37.87
N TYR A 908 8.34 2.17 37.89
CA TYR A 908 6.89 2.33 37.79
C TYR A 908 6.27 3.06 38.99
N MET A 909 6.94 3.07 40.15
CA MET A 909 6.53 3.82 41.36
C MET A 909 6.99 5.27 41.33
N GLN A 910 7.98 5.61 40.49
CA GLN A 910 8.47 6.98 40.30
C GLN A 910 7.73 7.73 39.19
N TRP A 911 6.91 7.03 38.40
CA TRP A 911 6.12 7.64 37.34
C TRP A 911 5.07 8.60 37.93
N VAL A 912 4.89 9.75 37.28
CA VAL A 912 3.90 10.76 37.66
C VAL A 912 3.08 11.20 36.44
N ASN A 913 1.76 11.25 36.61
CA ASN A 913 0.88 11.80 35.58
C ASN A 913 0.95 13.32 35.55
N ARG A 914 1.64 13.88 34.54
CA ARG A 914 1.77 15.33 34.32
C ARG A 914 0.64 15.90 33.48
N LYS A 915 -0.21 15.03 32.91
CA LYS A 915 -1.36 15.40 32.09
C LYS A 915 -2.68 15.24 32.85
N ALA A 916 -2.63 14.78 34.10
CA ALA A 916 -3.81 14.69 34.95
C ALA A 916 -4.51 16.05 34.98
N VAL A 917 -5.81 16.03 34.72
CA VAL A 917 -6.62 17.25 34.80
C VAL A 917 -6.89 17.52 36.27
N ASN A 918 -6.25 18.55 36.82
CA ASN A 918 -6.55 19.09 38.14
C ASN A 918 -7.79 19.99 38.03
N GLY A 919 -8.95 19.39 37.72
CA GLY A 919 -10.18 20.12 37.39
C GLY A 919 -11.41 19.51 38.03
N SER A 920 -11.77 20.08 39.19
CA SER A 920 -13.06 20.20 39.91
C SER A 920 -13.83 18.94 40.33
#